data_AF-A0A1G0MEB7-F1
#
_entry.id   AF-A0A1G0MEB7-F1
#
_cell.length_a   1.000
_cell.length_b   1.000
_cell.length_c   1.000
_cell.angle_alpha   90.00
_cell.angle_beta   90.00
_cell.angle_gamma   90.00
#
_symmetry.space_group_name_H-M   'P 1'
#
loop_
_entity.id
_entity.type
_entity.pdbx_description
1 polymer ?
#
loop_
_entity_poly.entity_id
_entity_poly.type
_entity_poly.pdbx_seq_one_letter_code
_entity_poly.pdbx_strand_id
1 'polypeptide(L)'
;MSSLNSRRKILTEGAWVTIGQIGSALGTLIGIRVLTEYVVPEIFGAATLIIGIVSLALGTLVSPVLQAALKYYPEYSDGRLSLLRVSIRNILIKRISIFFALVVLVTPLGIMFGKLDISVVLLCLLLLVLDGMRNFETTLLNAARKHTCYAMVSVAEAWGRPIAAVFAVNVLGADITSILMAYALTSTSILLLFYVLAKPENTPSVHTTFQDEITLKNLISKYSRPLAPMSALGWMNGIGDRYMIGGLLGLESAGIYAAVYGLMSRPFLMASGIVELTLRPLYNQLVAGGKDNEAQILLRKWLLLVVVATGSGFACIALFDDLLIKVLLAEQYRSGVTLMLWIAGGYVLLALSDVFVKVCYAYGYTGRILTIQVAGAAISLFSAFAGIKIFGLVGAAMAVPVYFGVMLIITYFASIVKSHNRSLLSTNLPSVKNVTPTIVMLVLSFFAVVETSSAQSYYIDSLAGNDTHQGTTEATPWKSIRRVNLKRYDAGDVVLFKRGGEWFDVMINVESPDLTFGAYGAGAPPRLVGSITSKISDWKKRDNGIYYTYFPRPHTRKDWTNWEVQLVMESGNKFYKKVTSLENLNGNGQFFYDKRSQNLYVKPLDPVTSISKTFHIGRQENIFEIKQARINNLTVRDLEIDLANRYGIGVWWQGDKQIQGSVLVENNTFIGNAYSAVCLSGGMNYDMIAIRNNTIRQSGAEGIYIGKYATRKSLDISDNRIGDPSDPSFGWAGAGPTSAFNGDGIDIKKGNRNVTISRNTIRNLTSGGCGICSHSSALIIDNFIEKVRLPGTFSAGIFVDIDDLNAITTIKHNRILMDEGHGISVRGNLELHPPLIIEGNDLVLSADTSCSHIIFSVMHSQHVKIIGNKFSGGAYGVSFDAEPYPPVDYLVRDNLFFKLSKSLFYFSQSGIADLKGLSVESNQVCSSSPAYIEWKSGVKVREAKDVERALGVKSINEIKCQ
;
A
#
# COMPACT_ATOMS: atom_id res chain seq x y z
N MET A 1 66.09 -18.24 8.99
CA MET A 1 65.19 -18.59 7.86
C MET A 1 63.83 -19.17 8.30
N SER A 2 63.72 -19.96 9.37
CA SER A 2 62.44 -20.53 9.83
C SER A 2 61.40 -19.52 10.36
N SER A 3 61.82 -18.41 10.98
CA SER A 3 60.91 -17.36 11.49
C SER A 3 60.31 -16.47 10.41
N LEU A 4 61.04 -16.24 9.30
CA LEU A 4 60.57 -15.47 8.14
C LEU A 4 59.55 -16.25 7.31
N ASN A 5 59.75 -17.56 7.10
CA ASN A 5 58.75 -18.43 6.46
C ASN A 5 57.49 -18.61 7.31
N SER A 6 57.62 -18.65 8.64
CA SER A 6 56.49 -18.66 9.58
C SER A 6 55.64 -17.37 9.50
N ARG A 7 56.26 -16.19 9.51
CA ARG A 7 55.55 -14.91 9.35
C ARG A 7 54.88 -14.76 7.99
N ARG A 8 55.54 -15.19 6.91
CA ARG A 8 54.98 -15.14 5.54
C ARG A 8 53.77 -16.07 5.40
N LYS A 9 53.82 -17.27 5.99
CA LYS A 9 52.70 -18.24 6.01
C LYS A 9 51.49 -17.71 6.80
N ILE A 10 51.71 -17.10 7.96
CA ILE A 10 50.64 -16.47 8.77
C ILE A 10 49.99 -15.29 8.02
N LEU A 11 50.78 -14.45 7.35
CA LEU A 11 50.28 -13.33 6.55
C LEU A 11 49.45 -13.80 5.35
N THR A 12 49.89 -14.86 4.65
CA THR A 12 49.12 -15.44 3.54
C THR A 12 47.84 -16.14 4.01
N GLU A 13 47.85 -16.82 5.16
CA GLU A 13 46.67 -17.48 5.73
C GLU A 13 45.63 -16.45 6.21
N GLY A 14 46.06 -15.36 6.86
CA GLY A 14 45.18 -14.25 7.25
C GLY A 14 44.57 -13.49 6.07
N ALA A 15 45.33 -13.35 4.96
CA ALA A 15 44.81 -12.76 3.73
C ALA A 15 43.68 -13.60 3.12
N TRP A 16 43.80 -14.93 3.11
CA TRP A 16 42.75 -15.83 2.61
C TRP A 16 41.46 -15.78 3.43
N VAL A 17 41.55 -15.70 4.76
CA VAL A 17 40.38 -15.51 5.63
C VAL A 17 39.66 -14.21 5.29
N THR A 18 40.43 -13.13 5.12
CA THR A 18 39.89 -11.80 4.80
C THR A 18 39.21 -11.80 3.44
N ILE A 19 39.86 -12.37 2.41
CA ILE A 19 39.29 -12.51 1.06
C ILE A 19 38.00 -13.35 1.10
N GLY A 20 37.98 -14.45 1.84
CA GLY A 20 36.79 -15.30 1.98
C GLY A 20 35.62 -14.56 2.62
N GLN A 21 35.87 -13.79 3.68
CA GLN A 21 34.83 -13.00 4.35
C GLN A 21 34.27 -11.90 3.45
N ILE A 22 35.14 -11.16 2.74
CA ILE A 22 34.72 -10.14 1.78
C ILE A 22 33.95 -10.78 0.62
N GLY A 23 34.41 -11.90 0.08
CA GLY A 23 33.73 -12.61 -1.00
C GLY A 23 32.33 -13.09 -0.61
N SER A 24 32.18 -13.60 0.61
CA SER A 24 30.90 -14.03 1.17
C SER A 24 29.96 -12.85 1.45
N ALA A 25 30.52 -11.71 1.89
CA ALA A 25 29.80 -10.45 2.06
C ALA A 25 29.10 -10.01 0.78
N LEU A 26 29.91 -9.88 -0.27
CA LEU A 26 29.47 -9.39 -1.56
C LEU A 26 28.44 -10.34 -2.16
N GLY A 27 28.68 -11.65 -2.09
CA GLY A 27 27.74 -12.65 -2.55
C GLY A 27 26.37 -12.51 -1.90
N THR A 28 26.32 -12.20 -0.61
CA THR A 28 25.02 -12.02 0.03
C THR A 28 24.38 -10.65 -0.24
N LEU A 29 25.14 -9.56 -0.28
CA LEU A 29 24.60 -8.23 -0.61
C LEU A 29 24.03 -8.21 -2.03
N ILE A 30 24.81 -8.72 -2.98
CA ILE A 30 24.38 -8.91 -4.37
C ILE A 30 23.23 -9.91 -4.41
N GLY A 31 23.30 -10.99 -3.63
CA GLY A 31 22.23 -11.97 -3.52
C GLY A 31 20.89 -11.38 -3.09
N ILE A 32 20.88 -10.48 -2.10
CA ILE A 32 19.68 -9.74 -1.68
C ILE A 32 19.19 -8.86 -2.84
N ARG A 33 20.09 -8.10 -3.49
CA ARG A 33 19.71 -7.25 -4.63
C ARG A 33 19.06 -8.05 -5.76
N VAL A 34 19.67 -9.17 -6.15
CA VAL A 34 19.17 -9.99 -7.26
C VAL A 34 17.87 -10.66 -6.86
N LEU A 35 17.80 -11.30 -5.68
CA LEU A 35 16.61 -12.03 -5.26
C LEU A 35 15.39 -11.11 -5.11
N THR A 36 15.58 -9.88 -4.63
CA THR A 36 14.50 -8.87 -4.50
C THR A 36 13.94 -8.42 -5.86
N GLU A 37 14.65 -8.62 -6.97
CA GLU A 37 14.15 -8.32 -8.33
C GLU A 37 13.11 -9.36 -8.80
N TYR A 38 13.26 -10.62 -8.34
CA TYR A 38 12.43 -11.74 -8.80
C TYR A 38 11.38 -12.17 -7.76
N VAL A 39 11.50 -11.72 -6.52
CA VAL A 39 10.64 -12.16 -5.41
C VAL A 39 9.99 -10.95 -4.77
N VAL A 40 8.65 -10.96 -4.70
CA VAL A 40 7.86 -9.91 -4.02
C VAL A 40 8.14 -9.88 -2.51
N PRO A 41 7.97 -8.72 -1.83
CA PRO A 41 8.36 -8.59 -0.42
C PRO A 41 7.66 -9.59 0.52
N GLU A 42 6.41 -9.95 0.24
CA GLU A 42 5.66 -10.92 1.05
C GLU A 42 6.35 -12.29 1.10
N ILE A 43 6.74 -12.83 -0.06
CA ILE A 43 7.39 -14.14 -0.19
C ILE A 43 8.80 -14.08 0.40
N PHE A 44 9.54 -13.00 0.15
CA PHE A 44 10.87 -12.80 0.73
C PHE A 44 10.82 -12.70 2.25
N GLY A 45 9.81 -12.02 2.79
CA GLY A 45 9.54 -11.92 4.22
C GLY A 45 9.23 -13.28 4.83
N ALA A 46 8.32 -14.03 4.22
CA ALA A 46 7.97 -15.38 4.65
C ALA A 46 9.18 -16.33 4.64
N ALA A 47 9.93 -16.36 3.54
CA ALA A 47 11.15 -17.17 3.42
C ALA A 47 12.19 -16.78 4.48
N THR A 48 12.39 -15.49 4.73
CA THR A 48 13.33 -15.01 5.76
C THR A 48 12.92 -15.46 7.16
N LEU A 49 11.63 -15.38 7.51
CA LEU A 49 11.12 -15.84 8.80
C LEU A 49 11.25 -17.36 8.95
N ILE A 50 11.04 -18.13 7.89
CA ILE A 50 11.20 -19.58 7.93
C ILE A 50 12.67 -19.97 8.10
N ILE A 51 13.58 -19.34 7.34
CA ILE A 51 15.04 -19.52 7.50
C ILE A 51 15.48 -19.10 8.91
N GLY A 52 14.84 -18.09 9.49
CA GLY A 52 15.03 -17.68 10.89
C GLY A 52 14.74 -18.81 11.88
N ILE A 53 13.68 -19.61 11.67
CA ILE A 53 13.34 -20.75 12.52
C ILE A 53 14.42 -21.85 12.41
N VAL A 54 14.88 -22.15 11.19
CA VAL A 54 15.98 -23.10 10.97
C VAL A 54 17.25 -22.63 11.68
N SER A 55 17.54 -21.34 11.62
CA SER A 55 18.70 -20.72 12.29
C SER A 55 18.60 -20.82 13.82
N LEU A 56 17.42 -20.68 14.41
CA LEU A 56 17.19 -20.89 15.84
C LEU A 56 17.45 -22.34 16.25
N ALA A 57 16.96 -23.30 15.46
CA ALA A 57 17.19 -24.73 15.71
C ALA A 57 18.69 -25.07 15.61
N LEU A 58 19.40 -24.58 14.58
CA LEU A 58 20.85 -24.72 14.45
C LEU A 58 21.59 -24.10 15.64
N GLY A 59 21.20 -22.88 16.03
CA GLY A 59 21.81 -22.16 17.14
C GLY A 59 21.66 -22.89 18.47
N THR A 60 20.52 -23.51 18.74
CA THR A 60 20.23 -24.17 20.02
C THR A 60 20.71 -25.62 20.07
N LEU A 61 20.59 -26.37 18.97
CA LEU A 61 20.88 -27.80 18.94
C LEU A 61 22.34 -28.10 18.56
N VAL A 62 22.87 -27.37 17.58
CA VAL A 62 24.15 -27.68 16.91
C VAL A 62 25.28 -26.83 17.45
N SER A 63 25.16 -25.50 17.41
CA SER A 63 26.24 -24.56 17.76
C SER A 63 26.90 -24.84 19.12
N PRO A 64 26.17 -25.13 20.22
CA PRO A 64 26.77 -25.42 21.53
C PRO A 64 27.70 -26.64 21.53
N VAL A 65 27.36 -27.65 20.74
CA VAL A 65 28.18 -28.87 20.61
C VAL A 65 29.43 -28.56 19.78
N LEU A 66 29.30 -27.72 18.75
CA LEU A 66 30.42 -27.27 17.93
C LEU A 66 31.41 -26.38 18.72
N GLN A 67 30.93 -25.58 19.67
CA GLN A 67 31.81 -24.86 20.61
C GLN A 67 32.60 -25.82 21.52
N ALA A 68 31.99 -26.94 21.93
CA ALA A 68 32.72 -28.00 22.63
C ALA A 68 33.78 -28.63 21.70
N ALA A 69 33.46 -28.83 20.42
CA ALA A 69 34.40 -29.34 19.43
C ALA A 69 35.65 -28.46 19.35
N LEU A 70 35.49 -27.14 19.23
CA LEU A 70 36.61 -26.20 19.21
C LEU A 70 37.47 -26.26 20.49
N LYS A 71 36.83 -26.40 21.65
CA LYS A 71 37.51 -26.50 22.94
C LYS A 71 38.37 -27.76 23.05
N TYR A 72 37.81 -28.91 22.68
CA TYR A 72 38.48 -30.21 22.85
C TYR A 72 39.35 -30.59 21.64
N TYR A 73 39.24 -29.90 20.50
CA TYR A 73 40.02 -30.20 19.30
C TYR A 73 41.53 -30.31 19.54
N PRO A 74 42.21 -29.38 20.26
CA PRO A 74 43.66 -29.47 20.46
C PRO A 74 44.12 -30.69 21.26
N GLU A 75 43.27 -31.24 22.13
CA GLU A 75 43.58 -32.42 22.94
C GLU A 75 43.44 -33.73 22.14
N TYR A 76 42.62 -33.71 21.09
CA TYR A 76 42.31 -34.89 20.27
C TYR A 76 42.85 -34.81 18.84
N SER A 77 43.56 -33.74 18.46
CA SER A 77 44.13 -33.57 17.12
C SER A 77 45.22 -34.61 16.81
N ASP A 78 45.93 -35.10 17.82
CA ASP A 78 47.02 -36.06 17.68
C ASP A 78 46.50 -37.51 17.74
N GLY A 79 46.10 -38.05 16.57
CA GLY A 79 45.75 -39.46 16.40
C GLY A 79 44.40 -39.90 16.99
N ARG A 80 43.66 -39.04 17.69
CA ARG A 80 42.34 -39.35 18.31
C ARG A 80 41.17 -38.54 17.72
N LEU A 81 41.38 -37.88 16.58
CA LEU A 81 40.39 -36.98 15.99
C LEU A 81 39.13 -37.72 15.52
N SER A 82 39.27 -38.98 15.12
CA SER A 82 38.15 -39.87 14.77
C SER A 82 37.18 -40.06 15.94
N LEU A 83 37.70 -40.23 17.16
CA LEU A 83 36.91 -40.36 18.39
C LEU A 83 36.09 -39.09 18.68
N LEU A 84 36.72 -37.92 18.55
CA LEU A 84 36.05 -36.63 18.74
C LEU A 84 34.94 -36.43 17.70
N ARG A 85 35.22 -36.71 16.42
CA ARG A 85 34.23 -36.60 15.33
C ARG A 85 33.04 -37.53 15.52
N VAL A 86 33.26 -38.80 15.85
CA VAL A 86 32.18 -39.76 16.10
C VAL A 86 31.35 -39.35 17.31
N SER A 87 32.00 -38.93 18.40
CA SER A 87 31.32 -38.48 19.62
C SER A 87 30.39 -37.29 19.36
N ILE A 88 30.89 -36.26 18.64
CA ILE A 88 30.10 -35.08 18.28
C ILE A 88 28.94 -35.45 17.35
N ARG A 89 29.22 -36.22 16.29
CA ARG A 89 28.20 -36.66 15.33
C ARG A 89 27.07 -37.39 16.03
N ASN A 90 27.38 -38.32 16.93
CA ASN A 90 26.40 -39.10 17.66
C ASN A 90 25.54 -38.22 18.60
N ILE A 91 26.13 -37.21 19.24
CA ILE A 91 25.38 -36.23 20.04
C ILE A 91 24.45 -35.41 19.16
N LEU A 92 24.92 -34.93 18.00
CA LEU A 92 24.12 -34.14 17.07
C LEU A 92 22.95 -34.94 16.50
N ILE A 93 23.19 -36.18 16.05
CA ILE A 93 22.14 -37.09 15.59
C ILE A 93 21.08 -37.25 16.68
N LYS A 94 21.48 -37.58 17.91
CA LYS A 94 20.53 -37.74 19.02
C LYS A 94 19.67 -36.48 19.25
N ARG A 95 20.29 -35.29 19.28
CA ARG A 95 19.56 -34.02 19.51
C ARG A 95 18.60 -33.70 18.37
N ILE A 96 19.04 -33.88 17.12
CA ILE A 96 18.23 -33.63 15.92
C ILE A 96 17.09 -34.64 15.84
N SER A 97 17.31 -35.92 16.12
CA SER A 97 16.25 -36.94 16.12
C SER A 97 15.17 -36.65 17.17
N ILE A 98 15.55 -36.21 18.37
CA ILE A 98 14.57 -35.79 19.40
C ILE A 98 13.76 -34.58 18.91
N PHE A 99 14.43 -33.59 18.31
CA PHE A 99 13.75 -32.43 17.75
C PHE A 99 12.80 -32.80 16.60
N PHE A 100 13.21 -33.70 15.70
CA PHE A 100 12.36 -34.22 14.62
C PHE A 100 11.12 -34.91 15.18
N ALA A 101 11.26 -35.76 16.21
CA ALA A 101 10.12 -36.41 16.85
C ALA A 101 9.13 -35.38 17.42
N LEU A 102 9.62 -34.29 18.02
CA LEU A 102 8.77 -33.20 18.52
C LEU A 102 8.07 -32.44 17.39
N VAL A 103 8.77 -32.14 16.30
CA VAL A 103 8.17 -31.46 15.13
C VAL A 103 7.10 -32.35 14.50
N VAL A 104 7.39 -33.64 14.29
CA VAL A 104 6.42 -34.61 13.75
C VAL A 104 5.19 -34.73 14.66
N LEU A 105 5.35 -34.66 15.97
CA LEU A 105 4.24 -34.70 16.92
C LEU A 105 3.32 -33.46 16.81
N VAL A 106 3.89 -32.28 16.56
CA VAL A 106 3.15 -30.99 16.54
C VAL A 106 2.60 -30.65 15.15
N THR A 107 3.23 -31.14 14.08
CA THR A 107 2.89 -30.79 12.68
C THR A 107 1.44 -31.11 12.29
N PRO A 108 0.83 -32.26 12.65
CA PRO A 108 -0.56 -32.57 12.32
C PRO A 108 -1.54 -31.50 12.82
N LEU A 109 -1.29 -30.95 14.01
CA LEU A 109 -2.14 -29.90 14.60
C LEU A 109 -2.11 -28.63 13.75
N GLY A 110 -0.93 -28.20 13.27
CA GLY A 110 -0.82 -27.00 12.44
C GLY A 110 -1.40 -27.17 11.02
N ILE A 111 -1.35 -28.39 10.48
CA ILE A 111 -2.01 -28.72 9.20
C ILE A 111 -3.53 -28.68 9.36
N MET A 112 -4.08 -29.24 10.45
CA MET A 112 -5.52 -29.22 10.72
C MET A 112 -6.12 -27.81 10.77
N PHE A 113 -5.36 -26.81 11.23
CA PHE A 113 -5.80 -25.41 11.25
C PHE A 113 -5.50 -24.64 9.95
N GLY A 114 -5.00 -25.31 8.90
CA GLY A 114 -4.63 -24.69 7.63
C GLY A 114 -3.49 -23.67 7.76
N LYS A 115 -2.62 -23.82 8.77
CA LYS A 115 -1.54 -22.87 9.07
C LYS A 115 -0.15 -23.34 8.63
N LEU A 116 0.02 -24.63 8.31
CA LEU A 116 1.30 -25.23 7.92
C LEU A 116 1.21 -25.96 6.59
N ASP A 117 2.22 -25.75 5.76
CA ASP A 117 2.49 -26.55 4.57
C ASP A 117 3.52 -27.64 4.92
N ILE A 118 3.16 -28.90 4.66
CA ILE A 118 4.02 -30.06 4.94
C ILE A 118 5.33 -30.01 4.13
N SER A 119 5.30 -29.50 2.90
CA SER A 119 6.48 -29.40 2.03
C SER A 119 7.51 -28.44 2.63
N VAL A 120 7.04 -27.30 3.15
CA VAL A 120 7.86 -26.31 3.86
C VAL A 120 8.48 -26.91 5.12
N VAL A 121 7.70 -27.65 5.92
CA VAL A 121 8.20 -28.33 7.13
C VAL A 121 9.30 -29.34 6.78
N LEU A 122 9.08 -30.19 5.77
CA LEU A 122 10.06 -31.17 5.31
C LEU A 122 11.36 -30.51 4.82
N LEU A 123 11.25 -29.41 4.05
CA LEU A 123 12.41 -28.66 3.58
C LEU A 123 13.17 -27.98 4.73
N CYS A 124 12.48 -27.48 5.76
CA CYS A 124 13.13 -26.93 6.96
C CYS A 124 13.92 -27.99 7.72
N LEU A 125 13.36 -29.18 7.89
CA LEU A 125 14.03 -30.31 8.55
C LEU A 125 15.25 -30.76 7.74
N LEU A 126 15.13 -30.83 6.41
CA LEU A 126 16.26 -31.13 5.52
C LEU A 126 17.36 -30.07 5.63
N LEU A 127 17.00 -28.78 5.59
CA LEU A 127 17.96 -27.67 5.73
C LEU A 127 18.66 -27.70 7.09
N LEU A 128 17.95 -28.01 8.18
CA LEU A 128 18.55 -28.15 9.51
C LEU A 128 19.66 -29.23 9.53
N VAL A 129 19.45 -30.36 8.84
CA VAL A 129 20.45 -31.42 8.74
C VAL A 129 21.62 -30.99 7.87
N LEU A 130 21.35 -30.49 6.66
CA LEU A 130 22.38 -30.07 5.70
C LEU A 130 23.27 -28.97 6.30
N ASP A 131 22.67 -27.93 6.89
CA ASP A 131 23.41 -26.83 7.49
C ASP A 131 24.11 -27.25 8.78
N GLY A 132 23.53 -28.18 9.53
CA GLY A 132 24.18 -28.79 10.69
C GLY A 132 25.45 -29.55 10.31
N MET A 133 25.40 -30.37 9.25
CA MET A 133 26.55 -31.10 8.71
C MET A 133 27.62 -30.14 8.18
N ARG A 134 27.21 -29.13 7.41
CA ARG A 134 28.13 -28.11 6.90
C ARG A 134 28.81 -27.33 8.02
N ASN A 135 28.05 -26.90 9.04
CA ASN A 135 28.61 -26.19 10.20
C ASN A 135 29.58 -27.09 10.99
N PHE A 136 29.30 -28.38 11.09
CA PHE A 136 30.20 -29.35 11.70
C PHE A 136 31.54 -29.43 10.96
N GLU A 137 31.51 -29.60 9.64
CA GLU A 137 32.73 -29.70 8.82
C GLU A 137 33.53 -28.40 8.80
N THR A 138 32.87 -27.26 8.59
CA THR A 138 33.53 -25.94 8.62
C THR A 138 34.12 -25.60 9.99
N THR A 139 33.51 -26.04 11.08
CA THR A 139 34.08 -25.90 12.43
C THR A 139 35.37 -26.68 12.59
N LEU A 140 35.43 -27.93 12.08
CA LEU A 140 36.65 -28.74 12.13
C LEU A 140 37.75 -28.16 11.23
N LEU A 141 37.41 -27.67 10.04
CA LEU A 141 38.37 -26.96 9.18
C LEU A 141 38.95 -25.72 9.88
N ASN A 142 38.10 -24.97 10.58
CA ASN A 142 38.55 -23.80 11.34
C ASN A 142 39.48 -24.21 12.49
N ALA A 143 39.13 -25.26 13.24
CA ALA A 143 39.97 -25.79 14.31
C ALA A 143 41.33 -26.30 13.79
N ALA A 144 41.32 -26.95 12.62
CA ALA A 144 42.50 -27.44 11.90
C ALA A 144 43.32 -26.34 11.23
N ARG A 145 42.87 -25.07 11.29
CA ARG A 145 43.46 -23.91 10.58
C ARG A 145 43.51 -24.08 9.06
N LYS A 146 42.62 -24.89 8.48
CA LYS A 146 42.43 -25.02 7.02
C LYS A 146 41.55 -23.90 6.47
N HIS A 147 42.02 -22.67 6.65
CA HIS A 147 41.26 -21.45 6.38
C HIS A 147 40.87 -21.26 4.91
N THR A 148 41.63 -21.80 3.95
CA THR A 148 41.33 -21.74 2.52
C THR A 148 40.08 -22.55 2.16
N CYS A 149 40.01 -23.80 2.63
CA CYS A 149 38.85 -24.66 2.40
C CYS A 149 37.60 -24.12 3.11
N TYR A 150 37.76 -23.62 4.34
CA TYR A 150 36.70 -22.90 5.05
C TYR A 150 36.16 -21.72 4.23
N ALA A 151 37.05 -20.85 3.74
CA ALA A 151 36.69 -19.68 2.94
C ALA A 151 35.96 -20.08 1.64
N MET A 152 36.42 -21.11 0.93
CA MET A 152 35.78 -21.60 -0.29
C MET A 152 34.34 -22.05 -0.06
N VAL A 153 34.08 -22.82 1.01
CA VAL A 153 32.73 -23.26 1.37
C VAL A 153 31.82 -22.06 1.68
N SER A 154 32.32 -21.10 2.47
CA SER A 154 31.54 -19.89 2.83
C SER A 154 31.23 -18.98 1.63
N VAL A 155 32.16 -18.87 0.66
CA VAL A 155 31.92 -18.12 -0.58
C VAL A 155 30.93 -18.88 -1.47
N ALA A 156 31.11 -20.18 -1.66
CA ALA A 156 30.21 -21.00 -2.47
C ALA A 156 28.75 -20.93 -1.97
N GLU A 157 28.54 -20.89 -0.65
CA GLU A 157 27.19 -20.75 -0.09
C GLU A 157 26.58 -19.37 -0.35
N ALA A 158 27.34 -18.30 -0.08
CA ALA A 158 26.87 -16.92 -0.19
C ALA A 158 26.44 -16.56 -1.62
N TRP A 159 27.07 -17.16 -2.62
CA TRP A 159 26.72 -16.98 -4.03
C TRP A 159 25.72 -18.03 -4.53
N GLY A 160 25.94 -19.29 -4.19
CA GLY A 160 25.14 -20.41 -4.70
C GLY A 160 23.67 -20.31 -4.31
N ARG A 161 23.37 -19.92 -3.06
CA ARG A 161 22.00 -19.88 -2.55
C ARG A 161 21.13 -18.83 -3.30
N PRO A 162 21.55 -17.56 -3.41
CA PRO A 162 20.80 -16.59 -4.22
C PRO A 162 20.68 -16.99 -5.69
N ILE A 163 21.75 -17.47 -6.32
CA ILE A 163 21.74 -17.85 -7.75
C ILE A 163 20.75 -19.00 -7.99
N ALA A 164 20.81 -20.06 -7.18
CA ALA A 164 19.91 -21.18 -7.29
C ALA A 164 18.45 -20.78 -6.99
N ALA A 165 18.23 -19.86 -6.03
CA ALA A 165 16.89 -19.38 -5.70
C ALA A 165 16.29 -18.57 -6.85
N VAL A 166 17.06 -17.69 -7.49
CA VAL A 166 16.63 -16.94 -8.68
C VAL A 166 16.28 -17.91 -9.80
N PHE A 167 17.13 -18.92 -10.06
CA PHE A 167 16.83 -19.93 -11.06
C PHE A 167 15.54 -20.70 -10.74
N ALA A 168 15.39 -21.20 -9.52
CA ALA A 168 14.21 -21.95 -9.09
C ALA A 168 12.94 -21.11 -9.16
N VAL A 169 12.99 -19.83 -8.75
CA VAL A 169 11.85 -18.91 -8.84
C VAL A 169 11.42 -18.68 -10.29
N ASN A 170 12.37 -18.56 -11.22
CA ASN A 170 12.05 -18.39 -12.64
C ASN A 170 11.48 -19.67 -13.29
N VAL A 171 11.90 -20.85 -12.85
CA VAL A 171 11.49 -22.14 -13.45
C VAL A 171 10.22 -22.71 -12.80
N LEU A 172 10.13 -22.65 -11.47
CA LEU A 172 9.08 -23.29 -10.67
C LEU A 172 8.02 -22.30 -10.18
N GLY A 173 8.23 -20.99 -10.39
CA GLY A 173 7.40 -19.92 -9.86
C GLY A 173 7.95 -19.34 -8.55
N ALA A 174 7.62 -18.07 -8.32
CA ALA A 174 7.96 -17.35 -7.09
C ALA A 174 7.10 -17.87 -5.93
N ASP A 175 7.66 -18.80 -5.16
CA ASP A 175 7.07 -19.33 -3.93
C ASP A 175 8.17 -19.66 -2.90
N ILE A 176 7.77 -19.74 -1.63
CA ILE A 176 8.60 -20.13 -0.49
C ILE A 176 9.27 -21.48 -0.76
N THR A 177 8.51 -22.45 -1.29
CA THR A 177 8.98 -23.81 -1.54
C THR A 177 10.13 -23.80 -2.56
N SER A 178 10.03 -23.02 -3.62
CA SER A 178 11.07 -22.83 -4.64
C SER A 178 12.38 -22.32 -4.04
N ILE A 179 12.31 -21.33 -3.15
CA ILE A 179 13.49 -20.75 -2.47
C ILE A 179 14.14 -21.78 -1.54
N LEU A 180 13.35 -22.48 -0.72
CA LEU A 180 13.87 -23.48 0.22
C LEU A 180 14.48 -24.69 -0.50
N MET A 181 13.85 -25.16 -1.59
CA MET A 181 14.40 -26.22 -2.44
C MET A 181 15.76 -25.82 -3.02
N ALA A 182 15.88 -24.59 -3.55
CA ALA A 182 17.14 -24.08 -4.08
C ALA A 182 18.25 -24.04 -3.01
N TYR A 183 17.90 -23.65 -1.77
CA TYR A 183 18.86 -23.60 -0.67
C TYR A 183 19.30 -25.01 -0.25
N ALA A 184 18.38 -25.97 -0.22
CA ALA A 184 18.67 -27.36 0.08
C ALA A 184 19.55 -27.99 -1.01
N LEU A 185 19.22 -27.76 -2.28
CA LEU A 185 20.01 -28.23 -3.43
C LEU A 185 21.44 -27.68 -3.36
N THR A 186 21.59 -26.37 -3.17
CA THR A 186 22.90 -25.72 -3.04
C THR A 186 23.72 -26.33 -1.91
N SER A 187 23.11 -26.48 -0.72
CA SER A 187 23.80 -27.03 0.45
C SER A 187 24.21 -28.49 0.23
N THR A 188 23.37 -29.27 -0.46
CA THR A 188 23.68 -30.65 -0.87
C THR A 188 24.85 -30.71 -1.84
N SER A 189 24.84 -29.88 -2.89
CA SER A 189 25.92 -29.82 -3.88
C SER A 189 27.27 -29.43 -3.25
N ILE A 190 27.27 -28.43 -2.35
CA ILE A 190 28.47 -28.00 -1.63
C ILE A 190 29.02 -29.13 -0.76
N LEU A 191 28.16 -29.82 0.00
CA LEU A 191 28.59 -30.93 0.85
C LEU A 191 29.13 -32.10 0.01
N LEU A 192 28.46 -32.46 -1.09
CA LEU A 192 28.92 -33.53 -1.97
C LEU A 192 30.30 -33.21 -2.56
N LEU A 193 30.49 -31.99 -3.08
CA LEU A 193 31.79 -31.55 -3.58
C LEU A 193 32.85 -31.55 -2.48
N PHE A 194 32.51 -31.10 -1.27
CA PHE A 194 33.43 -31.12 -0.13
C PHE A 194 33.87 -32.55 0.23
N TYR A 195 32.94 -33.50 0.36
CA TYR A 195 33.25 -34.89 0.71
C TYR A 195 34.03 -35.61 -0.39
N VAL A 196 33.80 -35.29 -1.66
CA VAL A 196 34.53 -35.88 -2.80
C VAL A 196 35.93 -35.28 -2.96
N LEU A 197 36.07 -33.96 -2.87
CA LEU A 197 37.30 -33.24 -3.24
C LEU A 197 38.23 -32.96 -2.07
N ALA A 198 37.69 -32.65 -0.88
CA ALA A 198 38.49 -32.11 0.22
C ALA A 198 38.92 -33.13 1.28
N LYS A 199 38.33 -34.34 1.26
CA LYS A 199 38.47 -35.44 2.25
C LYS A 199 38.36 -34.95 3.72
N PRO A 200 37.27 -35.27 4.43
CA PRO A 200 37.05 -34.81 5.80
C PRO A 200 38.21 -35.16 6.75
N GLU A 201 38.52 -34.28 7.69
CA GLU A 201 39.59 -34.46 8.69
C GLU A 201 39.56 -35.83 9.41
N ASN A 202 40.53 -36.70 9.08
CA ASN A 202 40.74 -38.00 9.72
C ASN A 202 39.48 -38.91 9.74
N THR A 203 39.12 -39.46 8.56
CA THR A 203 38.20 -40.60 8.40
C THR A 203 38.68 -41.83 9.19
N PRO A 204 37.79 -42.68 9.72
CA PRO A 204 38.09 -43.55 10.86
C PRO A 204 39.17 -44.59 10.55
N SER A 205 40.25 -44.62 11.34
CA SER A 205 41.27 -45.68 11.27
C SER A 205 41.85 -46.10 12.63
N VAL A 206 41.14 -45.85 13.74
CA VAL A 206 41.64 -46.20 15.09
C VAL A 206 40.57 -46.97 15.87
N HIS A 207 40.97 -48.08 16.47
CA HIS A 207 40.16 -48.84 17.43
C HIS A 207 39.86 -47.97 18.66
N THR A 208 38.69 -47.34 18.67
CA THR A 208 38.18 -46.58 19.82
C THR A 208 37.46 -47.52 20.79
N THR A 209 37.88 -47.54 22.04
CA THR A 209 37.19 -48.25 23.12
C THR A 209 35.85 -47.57 23.42
N PHE A 210 34.76 -48.34 23.56
CA PHE A 210 33.40 -47.82 23.85
C PHE A 210 33.36 -46.90 25.08
N GLN A 211 34.21 -47.16 26.07
CA GLN A 211 34.34 -46.37 27.29
C GLN A 211 34.92 -44.95 27.07
N ASP A 212 35.84 -44.80 26.12
CA ASP A 212 36.45 -43.50 25.79
C ASP A 212 35.43 -42.57 25.12
N GLU A 213 34.55 -43.14 24.29
CA GLU A 213 33.47 -42.40 23.65
C GLU A 213 32.42 -41.93 24.66
N ILE A 214 32.03 -42.77 25.62
CA ILE A 214 31.08 -42.39 26.69
C ILE A 214 31.64 -41.24 27.53
N THR A 215 32.92 -41.34 27.91
CA THR A 215 33.59 -40.32 28.72
C THR A 215 33.63 -38.98 28.00
N LEU A 216 34.05 -38.98 26.74
CA LEU A 216 34.11 -37.76 25.93
C LEU A 216 32.71 -37.17 25.66
N LYS A 217 31.70 -38.01 25.39
CA LYS A 217 30.31 -37.55 25.23
C LYS A 217 29.79 -36.83 26.48
N ASN A 218 30.11 -37.35 27.67
CA ASN A 218 29.72 -36.71 28.94
C ASN A 218 30.40 -35.36 29.13
N LEU A 219 31.69 -35.24 28.80
CA LEU A 219 32.42 -33.97 28.83
C LEU A 219 31.83 -32.93 27.86
N ILE A 220 31.59 -33.32 26.61
CA ILE A 220 30.98 -32.46 25.58
C ILE A 220 29.57 -32.03 26.00
N SER A 221 28.76 -32.96 26.52
CA SER A 221 27.39 -32.68 26.97
C SER A 221 27.39 -31.70 28.15
N LYS A 222 28.27 -31.90 29.14
CA LYS A 222 28.42 -31.00 30.30
C LYS A 222 28.84 -29.59 29.88
N TYR A 223 29.74 -29.46 28.90
CA TYR A 223 30.18 -28.16 28.39
C TYR A 223 29.13 -27.45 27.52
N SER A 224 28.40 -28.19 26.68
CA SER A 224 27.49 -27.60 25.69
C SER A 224 26.11 -27.22 26.23
N ARG A 225 25.57 -27.91 27.25
CA ARG A 225 24.24 -27.61 27.83
C ARG A 225 24.05 -26.14 28.25
N PRO A 226 24.95 -25.49 29.00
CA PRO A 226 24.74 -24.11 29.43
C PRO A 226 24.85 -23.09 28.30
N LEU A 227 25.33 -23.47 27.11
CA LEU A 227 25.48 -22.56 25.97
C LEU A 227 24.23 -22.46 25.10
N ALA A 228 23.29 -23.41 25.17
CA ALA A 228 22.09 -23.40 24.34
C ALA A 228 21.17 -22.18 24.58
N PRO A 229 20.92 -21.73 25.82
CA PRO A 229 20.16 -20.50 26.07
C PRO A 229 20.82 -19.24 25.48
N MET A 230 22.17 -19.20 25.43
CA MET A 230 22.89 -18.06 24.84
C MET A 230 22.60 -17.90 23.35
N SER A 231 22.49 -19.01 22.62
CA SER A 231 22.14 -18.98 21.21
C SER A 231 20.71 -18.49 20.97
N ALA A 232 19.77 -18.87 21.82
CA ALA A 232 18.40 -18.39 21.74
C ALA A 232 18.31 -16.88 22.00
N LEU A 233 19.01 -16.38 23.02
CA LEU A 233 19.09 -14.94 23.32
C LEU A 233 19.73 -14.16 22.16
N GLY A 234 20.81 -14.68 21.58
CA GLY A 234 21.44 -14.07 20.40
C GLY A 234 20.51 -14.02 19.19
N TRP A 235 19.72 -15.06 18.97
CA TRP A 235 18.72 -15.10 17.90
C TRP A 235 17.60 -14.07 18.11
N MET A 236 17.09 -13.95 19.35
CA MET A 236 16.08 -12.95 19.69
C MET A 236 16.56 -11.54 19.39
N ASN A 237 17.80 -11.21 19.77
CA ASN A 237 18.42 -9.92 19.48
C ASN A 237 18.62 -9.66 17.98
N GLY A 238 18.87 -10.70 17.18
CA GLY A 238 19.22 -10.55 15.77
C GLY A 238 18.02 -10.55 14.81
N ILE A 239 16.95 -11.28 15.12
CA ILE A 239 15.82 -11.56 14.20
C ILE A 239 14.45 -11.38 14.86
N GLY A 240 14.35 -11.23 16.19
CA GLY A 240 13.07 -11.16 16.90
C GLY A 240 12.14 -10.04 16.44
N ASP A 241 12.70 -8.89 16.05
CA ASP A 241 11.99 -7.75 15.47
C ASP A 241 11.16 -8.12 14.22
N ARG A 242 11.71 -8.93 13.33
CA ARG A 242 11.04 -9.38 12.10
C ARG A 242 9.81 -10.24 12.36
N TYR A 243 9.83 -11.07 13.41
CA TYR A 243 8.66 -11.86 13.79
C TYR A 243 7.54 -10.98 14.34
N MET A 244 7.88 -9.95 15.11
CA MET A 244 6.90 -8.97 15.59
C MET A 244 6.31 -8.18 14.41
N ILE A 245 7.13 -7.74 13.46
CA ILE A 245 6.65 -7.08 12.23
C ILE A 245 5.73 -8.02 11.44
N GLY A 246 6.15 -9.26 11.20
CA GLY A 246 5.33 -10.24 10.47
C GLY A 246 3.97 -10.49 11.12
N GLY A 247 3.93 -10.57 12.45
CA GLY A 247 2.69 -10.78 13.20
C GLY A 247 1.80 -9.54 13.36
N LEU A 248 2.37 -8.32 13.35
CA LEU A 248 1.63 -7.07 13.60
C LEU A 248 1.32 -6.26 12.35
N LEU A 249 2.20 -6.29 11.34
CA LEU A 249 2.16 -5.47 10.12
C LEU A 249 2.14 -6.31 8.83
N GLY A 250 2.19 -7.65 8.93
CA GLY A 250 2.15 -8.56 7.80
C GLY A 250 3.52 -8.92 7.20
N LEU A 251 3.51 -9.95 6.35
CA LEU A 251 4.73 -10.55 5.77
C LEU A 251 5.43 -9.64 4.74
N GLU A 252 4.67 -8.78 4.05
CA GLU A 252 5.24 -7.78 3.13
C GLU A 252 6.15 -6.78 3.88
N SER A 253 5.65 -6.21 4.98
CA SER A 253 6.42 -5.33 5.86
C SER A 253 7.66 -6.02 6.42
N ALA A 254 7.53 -7.29 6.82
CA ALA A 254 8.66 -8.09 7.30
C ALA A 254 9.71 -8.30 6.21
N GLY A 255 9.29 -8.47 4.95
CA GLY A 255 10.18 -8.60 3.80
C GLY A 255 10.94 -7.33 3.47
N ILE A 256 10.26 -6.18 3.43
CA ILE A 256 10.90 -4.87 3.23
C ILE A 256 11.95 -4.62 4.32
N TYR A 257 11.56 -4.79 5.58
CA TYR A 257 12.46 -4.60 6.72
C TYR A 257 13.64 -5.57 6.67
N ALA A 258 13.39 -6.86 6.40
CA ALA A 258 14.46 -7.86 6.33
C ALA A 258 15.49 -7.56 5.23
N ALA A 259 15.04 -7.12 4.06
CA ALA A 259 15.91 -6.78 2.94
C ALA A 259 16.80 -5.58 3.28
N VAL A 260 16.20 -4.48 3.78
CA VAL A 260 16.95 -3.29 4.20
C VAL A 260 17.91 -3.63 5.33
N TYR A 261 17.45 -4.36 6.34
CA TYR A 261 18.29 -4.75 7.47
C TYR A 261 19.47 -5.61 7.04
N GLY A 262 19.26 -6.55 6.11
CA GLY A 262 20.32 -7.38 5.54
C GLY A 262 21.41 -6.57 4.81
N LEU A 263 21.01 -5.49 4.13
CA LEU A 263 21.94 -4.58 3.45
C LEU A 263 22.65 -3.65 4.43
N MET A 264 21.93 -3.09 5.41
CA MET A 264 22.44 -2.06 6.32
C MET A 264 23.28 -2.62 7.46
N SER A 265 23.13 -3.88 7.84
CA SER A 265 23.87 -4.47 8.97
C SER A 265 25.30 -4.93 8.62
N ARG A 266 25.45 -5.60 7.48
CA ARG A 266 26.68 -6.35 7.13
C ARG A 266 27.93 -5.49 6.98
N PRO A 267 27.90 -4.34 6.29
CA PRO A 267 29.10 -3.52 6.11
C PRO A 267 29.71 -3.09 7.45
N PHE A 268 28.88 -2.75 8.43
CA PHE A 268 29.30 -2.33 9.77
C PHE A 268 29.91 -3.48 10.58
N LEU A 269 29.27 -4.65 10.56
CA LEU A 269 29.80 -5.85 11.21
C LEU A 269 31.15 -6.26 10.62
N MET A 270 31.32 -6.09 9.31
CA MET A 270 32.58 -6.41 8.62
C MET A 270 33.68 -5.43 8.95
N ALA A 271 33.39 -4.13 8.88
CA ALA A 271 34.32 -3.09 9.28
C ALA A 271 34.81 -3.31 10.71
N SER A 272 33.89 -3.56 11.66
CA SER A 272 34.23 -3.87 13.05
C SER A 272 35.02 -5.18 13.20
N GLY A 273 34.60 -6.23 12.51
CA GLY A 273 35.23 -7.56 12.55
C GLY A 273 36.68 -7.58 12.07
N ILE A 274 37.01 -6.81 11.01
CA ILE A 274 38.39 -6.69 10.50
C ILE A 274 39.31 -6.04 11.55
N VAL A 275 38.81 -4.98 12.21
CA VAL A 275 39.53 -4.31 13.30
C VAL A 275 39.70 -5.27 14.48
N GLU A 276 38.64 -6.00 14.86
CA GLU A 276 38.69 -6.99 15.94
C GLU A 276 39.73 -8.08 15.68
N LEU A 277 39.76 -8.69 14.48
CA LEU A 277 40.69 -9.76 14.14
C LEU A 277 42.15 -9.33 14.31
N THR A 278 42.44 -8.05 14.07
CA THR A 278 43.79 -7.48 14.15
C THR A 278 44.17 -7.13 15.59
N LEU A 279 43.28 -6.48 16.34
CA LEU A 279 43.62 -5.89 17.63
C LEU A 279 43.33 -6.79 18.84
N ARG A 280 42.34 -7.68 18.75
CA ARG A 280 41.94 -8.56 19.86
C ARG A 280 43.07 -9.47 20.37
N PRO A 281 43.89 -10.12 19.52
CA PRO A 281 44.99 -10.96 20.01
C PRO A 281 46.02 -10.15 20.80
N LEU A 282 46.37 -8.96 20.31
CA LEU A 282 47.32 -8.06 20.97
C LEU A 282 46.75 -7.57 22.31
N TYR A 283 45.48 -7.19 22.34
CA TYR A 283 44.80 -6.79 23.57
C TYR A 283 44.79 -7.91 24.61
N ASN A 284 44.43 -9.13 24.22
CA ASN A 284 44.42 -10.29 25.12
C ASN A 284 45.83 -10.63 25.64
N GLN A 285 46.87 -10.50 24.82
CA GLN A 285 48.26 -10.70 25.26
C GLN A 285 48.68 -9.67 26.30
N LEU A 286 48.32 -8.39 26.13
CA LEU A 286 48.64 -7.33 27.07
C LEU A 286 47.90 -7.53 28.41
N VAL A 287 46.62 -7.90 28.37
CA VAL A 287 45.82 -8.21 29.57
C VAL A 287 46.36 -9.45 30.30
N ALA A 288 46.68 -10.51 29.57
CA ALA A 288 47.28 -11.73 30.15
C ALA A 288 48.66 -11.46 30.76
N GLY A 289 49.44 -10.56 30.15
CA GLY A 289 50.75 -10.12 30.62
C GLY A 289 50.73 -9.07 31.74
N GLY A 290 49.54 -8.66 32.24
CA GLY A 290 49.41 -7.65 33.29
C GLY A 290 49.80 -6.23 32.88
N LYS A 291 49.89 -5.95 31.57
CA LYS A 291 50.28 -4.64 31.01
C LYS A 291 49.07 -3.72 30.81
N ASP A 292 48.37 -3.42 31.90
CA ASP A 292 47.07 -2.74 31.82
C ASP A 292 47.12 -1.36 31.15
N ASN A 293 48.21 -0.59 31.34
CA ASN A 293 48.36 0.72 30.68
C ASN A 293 48.50 0.62 29.15
N GLU A 294 49.28 -0.34 28.66
CA GLU A 294 49.43 -0.60 27.22
C GLU A 294 48.10 -1.12 26.63
N ALA A 295 47.39 -1.97 27.38
CA ALA A 295 46.07 -2.48 26.99
C ALA A 295 45.05 -1.33 26.84
N GLN A 296 45.05 -0.35 27.74
CA GLN A 296 44.16 0.82 27.67
C GLN A 296 44.47 1.73 26.46
N ILE A 297 45.75 1.95 26.15
CA ILE A 297 46.14 2.71 24.95
C ILE A 297 45.65 1.99 23.70
N LEU A 298 45.80 0.66 23.66
CA LEU A 298 45.34 -0.15 22.54
C LEU A 298 43.80 -0.15 22.42
N LEU A 299 43.07 -0.19 23.54
CA LEU A 299 41.60 -0.10 23.56
C LEU A 299 41.10 1.22 22.98
N ARG A 300 41.75 2.35 23.30
CA ARG A 300 41.40 3.66 22.71
C ARG A 300 41.62 3.67 21.20
N LYS A 301 42.73 3.11 20.73
CA LYS A 301 43.01 2.98 19.29
C LYS A 301 41.98 2.07 18.61
N TRP A 302 41.59 0.98 19.27
CA TRP A 302 40.55 0.08 18.77
C TRP A 302 39.21 0.80 18.62
N LEU A 303 38.76 1.49 19.68
CA LEU A 303 37.52 2.28 19.63
C LEU A 303 37.56 3.35 18.54
N LEU A 304 38.66 4.10 18.42
CA LEU A 304 38.81 5.11 17.38
C LEU A 304 38.70 4.52 15.97
N LEU A 305 39.38 3.40 15.73
CA LEU A 305 39.33 2.71 14.43
C LEU A 305 37.92 2.21 14.10
N VAL A 306 37.20 1.66 15.08
CA VAL A 306 35.80 1.24 14.91
C VAL A 306 34.92 2.45 14.59
N VAL A 307 35.02 3.55 15.36
CA VAL A 307 34.25 4.78 15.13
C VAL A 307 34.51 5.35 13.74
N VAL A 308 35.76 5.44 13.31
CA VAL A 308 36.11 5.97 11.98
C VAL A 308 35.55 5.06 10.88
N ALA A 309 35.73 3.75 11.03
CA ALA A 309 35.27 2.80 10.03
C ALA A 309 33.74 2.76 9.91
N THR A 310 33.01 2.67 11.03
CA THR A 310 31.53 2.61 11.02
C THR A 310 30.91 3.98 10.77
N GLY A 311 31.48 5.06 11.30
CA GLY A 311 31.02 6.44 11.07
C GLY A 311 31.13 6.85 9.61
N SER A 312 32.21 6.47 8.92
CA SER A 312 32.35 6.72 7.47
C SER A 312 31.29 5.97 6.65
N GLY A 313 30.99 4.72 7.02
CA GLY A 313 29.91 3.95 6.39
C GLY A 313 28.53 4.56 6.63
N PHE A 314 28.26 5.03 7.86
CA PHE A 314 27.01 5.73 8.19
C PHE A 314 26.87 7.03 7.40
N ALA A 315 27.92 7.86 7.34
CA ALA A 315 27.91 9.10 6.58
C ALA A 315 27.69 8.86 5.07
N CYS A 316 28.29 7.79 4.52
CA CYS A 316 28.05 7.38 3.14
C CYS A 316 26.56 7.04 2.90
N ILE A 317 25.93 6.32 3.82
CA ILE A 317 24.50 6.01 3.71
C ILE A 317 23.65 7.28 3.82
N ALA A 318 23.96 8.17 4.77
CA ALA A 318 23.24 9.45 4.95
C ALA A 318 23.33 10.39 3.75
N LEU A 319 24.46 10.41 3.05
CA LEU A 319 24.66 11.30 1.90
C LEU A 319 24.13 10.72 0.59
N PHE A 320 23.95 9.40 0.50
CA PHE A 320 23.67 8.70 -0.76
C PHE A 320 22.54 7.67 -0.65
N ASP A 321 21.63 7.78 0.33
CA ASP A 321 20.55 6.81 0.58
C ASP A 321 19.66 6.55 -0.64
N ASP A 322 19.23 7.59 -1.36
CA ASP A 322 18.41 7.48 -2.57
C ASP A 322 19.14 6.74 -3.70
N LEU A 323 20.44 7.00 -3.89
CA LEU A 323 21.25 6.29 -4.86
C LEU A 323 21.46 4.83 -4.45
N LEU A 324 21.81 4.61 -3.17
CA LEU A 324 22.08 3.29 -2.63
C LEU A 324 20.85 2.41 -2.70
N ILE A 325 19.66 2.90 -2.37
CA ILE A 325 18.46 2.07 -2.44
C ILE A 325 18.06 1.72 -3.88
N LYS A 326 18.27 2.64 -4.83
CA LYS A 326 18.02 2.36 -6.26
C LYS A 326 18.96 1.29 -6.81
N VAL A 327 20.21 1.28 -6.36
CA VAL A 327 21.24 0.32 -6.78
C VAL A 327 21.09 -1.02 -6.06
N LEU A 328 20.78 -1.01 -4.76
CA LEU A 328 20.84 -2.17 -3.87
C LEU A 328 19.50 -2.89 -3.68
N LEU A 329 18.36 -2.27 -4.03
CA LEU A 329 17.04 -2.89 -3.94
C LEU A 329 16.18 -2.69 -5.19
N ALA A 330 15.37 -3.71 -5.47
CA ALA A 330 14.32 -3.66 -6.49
C ALA A 330 13.26 -2.61 -6.15
N GLU A 331 12.56 -2.08 -7.16
CA GLU A 331 11.56 -1.01 -7.02
C GLU A 331 10.52 -1.29 -5.94
N GLN A 332 10.06 -2.54 -5.85
CA GLN A 332 9.06 -2.97 -4.87
C GLN A 332 9.52 -2.93 -3.40
N TYR A 333 10.83 -2.87 -3.12
CA TYR A 333 11.41 -2.78 -1.77
C TYR A 333 11.84 -1.36 -1.39
N ARG A 334 11.75 -0.39 -2.31
CA ARG A 334 12.30 0.97 -2.11
C ARG A 334 11.54 1.81 -1.09
N SER A 335 10.34 1.40 -0.68
CA SER A 335 9.64 1.98 0.48
C SER A 335 10.45 1.87 1.77
N GLY A 336 11.44 0.98 1.83
CA GLY A 336 12.33 0.80 2.96
C GLY A 336 13.45 1.86 3.11
N VAL A 337 13.54 2.87 2.23
CA VAL A 337 14.61 3.91 2.30
C VAL A 337 14.65 4.60 3.66
N THR A 338 13.48 4.90 4.22
CA THR A 338 13.33 5.56 5.52
C THR A 338 13.84 4.72 6.68
N LEU A 339 14.04 3.40 6.50
CA LEU A 339 14.55 2.49 7.53
C LEU A 339 16.08 2.45 7.56
N MET A 340 16.74 2.84 6.47
CA MET A 340 18.17 2.59 6.26
C MET A 340 19.04 3.25 7.33
N LEU A 341 18.82 4.53 7.61
CA LEU A 341 19.62 5.30 8.57
C LEU A 341 19.44 4.81 10.00
N TRP A 342 18.20 4.48 10.37
CA TRP A 342 17.92 3.94 11.70
C TRP A 342 18.65 2.62 11.94
N ILE A 343 18.56 1.68 10.99
CA ILE A 343 19.23 0.38 11.11
C ILE A 343 20.75 0.56 11.07
N ALA A 344 21.28 1.28 10.08
CA ALA A 344 22.71 1.53 9.94
C ALA A 344 23.31 2.14 11.21
N GLY A 345 22.64 3.15 11.75
CA GLY A 345 23.11 3.84 12.94
C GLY A 345 23.02 2.97 14.20
N GLY A 346 22.00 2.12 14.34
CA GLY A 346 22.00 1.13 15.42
C GLY A 346 23.17 0.15 15.33
N TYR A 347 23.58 -0.24 14.12
CA TYR A 347 24.75 -1.09 13.90
C TYR A 347 26.10 -0.41 14.20
N VAL A 348 26.18 0.92 14.11
CA VAL A 348 27.32 1.69 14.66
C VAL A 348 27.42 1.47 16.18
N LEU A 349 26.30 1.57 16.89
CA LEU A 349 26.24 1.40 18.34
C LEU A 349 26.56 -0.04 18.76
N LEU A 350 26.05 -1.04 18.03
CA LEU A 350 26.38 -2.44 18.26
C LEU A 350 27.89 -2.69 18.08
N ALA A 351 28.51 -2.18 17.01
CA ALA A 351 29.93 -2.36 16.76
C ALA A 351 30.80 -1.82 17.90
N LEU A 352 30.41 -0.71 18.52
CA LEU A 352 31.08 -0.16 19.70
C LEU A 352 30.83 -1.01 20.95
N SER A 353 29.59 -1.48 21.14
CA SER A 353 29.23 -2.36 22.25
C SER A 353 30.09 -3.63 22.24
N ASP A 354 30.27 -4.23 21.06
CA ASP A 354 31.05 -5.46 20.88
C ASP A 354 32.50 -5.31 21.37
N VAL A 355 33.14 -4.16 21.19
CA VAL A 355 34.50 -3.89 21.72
C VAL A 355 34.52 -4.07 23.24
N PHE A 356 33.56 -3.49 23.95
CA PHE A 356 33.47 -3.63 25.41
C PHE A 356 33.08 -5.04 25.85
N VAL A 357 32.29 -5.78 25.06
CA VAL A 357 32.06 -7.21 25.31
C VAL A 357 33.38 -7.98 25.26
N LYS A 358 34.28 -7.68 24.32
CA LYS A 358 35.61 -8.31 24.26
C LYS A 358 36.49 -7.96 25.46
N VAL A 359 36.37 -6.75 26.01
CA VAL A 359 37.03 -6.39 27.28
C VAL A 359 36.54 -7.31 28.41
N CYS A 360 35.24 -7.53 28.53
CA CYS A 360 34.68 -8.47 29.51
C CYS A 360 35.22 -9.90 29.32
N TYR A 361 35.37 -10.36 28.07
CA TYR A 361 36.00 -11.66 27.79
C TYR A 361 37.47 -11.72 28.22
N ALA A 362 38.27 -10.69 27.91
CA ALA A 362 39.68 -10.64 28.26
C ALA A 362 39.93 -10.70 29.77
N TYR A 363 39.05 -10.09 30.56
CA TYR A 363 39.10 -10.10 32.03
C TYR A 363 38.32 -11.26 32.68
N GLY A 364 37.69 -12.14 31.89
CA GLY A 364 37.00 -13.33 32.38
C GLY A 364 35.62 -13.09 33.01
N TYR A 365 34.97 -11.97 32.71
CA TYR A 365 33.65 -11.58 33.26
C TYR A 365 32.46 -12.24 32.54
N THR A 366 32.51 -13.55 32.35
CA THR A 366 31.49 -14.30 31.58
C THR A 366 30.07 -14.17 32.14
N GLY A 367 29.91 -14.07 33.46
CA GLY A 367 28.60 -13.84 34.09
C GLY A 367 27.98 -12.48 33.72
N ARG A 368 28.79 -11.43 33.53
CA ARG A 368 28.30 -10.11 33.11
C ARG A 368 27.85 -10.12 31.64
N ILE A 369 28.51 -10.91 30.81
CA ILE A 369 28.15 -11.07 29.39
C ILE A 369 26.75 -11.68 29.26
N LEU A 370 26.41 -12.68 30.09
CA LEU A 370 25.07 -13.22 30.15
C LEU A 370 24.04 -12.15 30.51
N THR A 371 24.31 -11.33 31.53
CA THR A 371 23.42 -10.22 31.93
C THR A 371 23.22 -9.21 30.79
N ILE A 372 24.29 -8.82 30.10
CA ILE A 372 24.23 -7.93 28.93
C ILE A 372 23.30 -8.50 27.85
N GLN A 373 23.45 -9.79 27.52
CA GLN A 373 22.66 -10.43 26.46
C GLN A 373 21.17 -10.55 26.81
N VAL A 374 20.87 -10.92 28.06
CA VAL A 374 19.48 -10.98 28.56
C VAL A 374 18.83 -9.60 28.56
N ALA A 375 19.53 -8.58 29.05
CA ALA A 375 19.03 -7.21 29.07
C ALA A 375 18.80 -6.67 27.64
N GLY A 376 19.75 -6.94 26.73
CA GLY A 376 19.63 -6.62 25.31
C GLY A 376 18.40 -7.25 24.66
N ALA A 377 18.13 -8.55 24.93
CA ALA A 377 16.98 -9.27 24.39
C ALA A 377 15.65 -8.74 24.92
N ALA A 378 15.59 -8.39 26.21
CA ALA A 378 14.38 -7.82 26.79
C ALA A 378 14.08 -6.43 26.21
N ILE A 379 15.10 -5.56 26.09
CA ILE A 379 14.89 -4.20 25.60
C ILE A 379 14.65 -4.14 24.10
N SER A 380 15.26 -5.04 23.30
CA SER A 380 14.98 -5.14 21.87
C SER A 380 13.52 -5.54 21.61
N LEU A 381 13.00 -6.55 22.32
CA LEU A 381 11.59 -6.93 22.22
C LEU A 381 10.64 -5.79 22.64
N PHE A 382 10.90 -5.18 23.80
CA PHE A 382 10.02 -4.13 24.31
C PHE A 382 10.01 -2.88 23.42
N SER A 383 11.19 -2.36 23.07
CA SER A 383 11.31 -1.16 22.24
C SER A 383 10.80 -1.36 20.83
N ALA A 384 11.06 -2.53 20.21
CA ALA A 384 10.53 -2.82 18.88
C ALA A 384 9.00 -3.00 18.90
N PHE A 385 8.43 -3.67 19.90
CA PHE A 385 6.97 -3.77 20.05
C PHE A 385 6.32 -2.39 20.21
N ALA A 386 6.86 -1.56 21.10
CA ALA A 386 6.37 -0.19 21.31
C ALA A 386 6.51 0.66 20.05
N GLY A 387 7.67 0.62 19.39
CA GLY A 387 7.94 1.32 18.14
C GLY A 387 6.97 0.92 17.03
N ILE A 388 6.77 -0.39 16.84
CA ILE A 388 5.81 -0.92 15.84
C ILE A 388 4.39 -0.42 16.10
N LYS A 389 3.95 -0.41 17.36
CA LYS A 389 2.59 0.04 17.71
C LYS A 389 2.37 1.53 17.50
N ILE A 390 3.40 2.35 17.69
CA ILE A 390 3.27 3.82 17.62
C ILE A 390 3.56 4.33 16.20
N PHE A 391 4.60 3.82 15.54
CA PHE A 391 5.12 4.35 14.29
C PHE A 391 5.21 3.31 13.16
N GLY A 392 4.58 2.15 13.31
CA GLY A 392 4.57 1.11 12.29
C GLY A 392 5.97 0.60 11.95
N LEU A 393 6.24 0.39 10.66
CA LEU A 393 7.49 -0.21 10.19
C LEU A 393 8.71 0.66 10.50
N VAL A 394 8.57 1.99 10.41
CA VAL A 394 9.63 2.94 10.77
C VAL A 394 9.94 2.87 12.25
N GLY A 395 8.93 2.69 13.10
CA GLY A 395 9.10 2.49 14.53
C GLY A 395 9.92 1.26 14.91
N ALA A 396 9.81 0.17 14.15
CA ALA A 396 10.68 -0.98 14.32
C ALA A 396 12.14 -0.64 14.05
N ALA A 397 12.41 0.14 12.99
CA ALA A 397 13.75 0.59 12.65
C ALA A 397 14.30 1.57 13.70
N MET A 398 13.48 2.51 14.18
CA MET A 398 13.84 3.44 15.25
C MET A 398 14.20 2.73 16.56
N ALA A 399 13.63 1.55 16.82
CA ALA A 399 13.98 0.76 18.01
C ALA A 399 15.43 0.23 17.96
N VAL A 400 15.98 -0.01 16.76
CA VAL A 400 17.35 -0.56 16.56
C VAL A 400 18.42 0.23 17.30
N PRO A 401 18.57 1.55 17.09
CA PRO A 401 19.52 2.34 17.86
C PRO A 401 19.16 2.47 19.34
N VAL A 402 17.89 2.40 19.71
CA VAL A 402 17.48 2.43 21.12
C VAL A 402 18.03 1.21 21.87
N TYR A 403 17.74 0.00 21.38
CA TYR A 403 18.18 -1.19 22.10
C TYR A 403 19.70 -1.41 22.01
N PHE A 404 20.35 -1.09 20.88
CA PHE A 404 21.81 -1.17 20.79
C PHE A 404 22.52 -0.06 21.56
N GLY A 405 21.93 1.13 21.67
CA GLY A 405 22.43 2.21 22.50
C GLY A 405 22.38 1.84 23.99
N VAL A 406 21.27 1.29 24.46
CA VAL A 406 21.19 0.80 25.85
C VAL A 406 22.16 -0.36 26.07
N MET A 407 22.28 -1.29 25.12
CA MET A 407 23.26 -2.38 25.21
C MET A 407 24.70 -1.86 25.31
N LEU A 408 25.06 -0.82 24.53
CA LEU A 408 26.37 -0.16 24.62
C LEU A 408 26.60 0.44 26.01
N ILE A 409 25.61 1.12 26.58
CA ILE A 409 25.69 1.71 27.92
C ILE A 409 25.91 0.61 28.98
N ILE A 410 25.08 -0.44 28.97
CA ILE A 410 25.19 -1.56 29.92
C ILE A 410 26.56 -2.22 29.81
N THR A 411 27.01 -2.47 28.58
CA THR A 411 28.30 -3.14 28.32
C THR A 411 29.47 -2.26 28.73
N TYR A 412 29.41 -0.95 28.47
CA TYR A 412 30.38 0.02 28.95
C TYR A 412 30.52 -0.10 30.46
N PHE A 413 29.45 0.05 31.24
CA PHE A 413 29.52 -0.05 32.70
C PHE A 413 29.98 -1.43 33.19
N ALA A 414 29.50 -2.51 32.56
CA ALA A 414 29.94 -3.87 32.88
C ALA A 414 31.46 -4.07 32.70
N SER A 415 32.09 -3.32 31.79
CA SER A 415 33.53 -3.34 31.56
C SER A 415 34.36 -2.56 32.60
N ILE A 416 33.75 -1.66 33.40
CA ILE A 416 34.46 -0.76 34.35
C ILE A 416 34.53 -1.34 35.78
N VAL A 417 33.60 -2.20 36.18
CA VAL A 417 33.41 -2.55 37.60
C VAL A 417 34.48 -3.53 38.12
N LYS A 418 35.17 -3.13 39.20
CA LYS A 418 36.25 -3.85 39.91
C LYS A 418 35.82 -5.27 40.34
N SER A 419 36.64 -6.28 40.06
CA SER A 419 36.51 -7.62 40.67
C SER A 419 37.08 -7.61 42.09
N HIS A 420 36.34 -8.18 43.04
CA HIS A 420 36.74 -8.31 44.45
C HIS A 420 37.75 -9.46 44.71
N ASN A 421 38.11 -10.26 43.69
CA ASN A 421 38.81 -11.54 43.88
C ASN A 421 40.15 -11.69 43.13
N ARG A 422 41.07 -10.73 43.29
CA ARG A 422 42.52 -10.98 43.04
C ARG A 422 43.34 -10.39 44.17
N SER A 423 43.63 -11.21 45.19
CA SER A 423 44.40 -10.85 46.39
C SER A 423 45.92 -11.10 46.26
N LEU A 424 46.48 -11.29 45.07
CA LEU A 424 47.92 -11.47 44.89
C LEU A 424 48.39 -10.84 43.58
N LEU A 425 48.60 -9.52 43.60
CA LEU A 425 49.56 -8.73 42.82
C LEU A 425 49.12 -7.26 42.88
N SER A 426 49.87 -6.46 43.61
CA SER A 426 49.73 -5.00 43.65
C SER A 426 49.96 -4.42 42.26
N THR A 427 48.97 -3.75 41.71
CA THR A 427 49.10 -2.51 40.91
C THR A 427 47.71 -1.96 40.60
N ASN A 428 47.61 -0.63 40.59
CA ASN A 428 46.38 0.12 40.37
C ASN A 428 45.71 -0.27 39.03
N LEU A 429 44.52 -0.86 39.12
CA LEU A 429 43.65 -1.12 37.96
C LEU A 429 43.27 0.22 37.28
N PRO A 430 43.50 0.40 35.96
CA PRO A 430 43.18 1.64 35.29
C PRO A 430 41.67 1.77 35.04
N SER A 431 41.14 2.95 35.33
CA SER A 431 39.72 3.25 35.14
C SER A 431 39.44 3.62 33.68
N VAL A 432 38.44 2.96 33.08
CA VAL A 432 37.86 3.30 31.76
C VAL A 432 37.21 4.71 31.74
N LYS A 433 37.22 5.44 32.87
CA LYS A 433 36.60 6.77 33.10
C LYS A 433 36.96 7.87 32.08
N ASN A 434 38.03 7.72 31.30
CA ASN A 434 38.46 8.75 30.33
C ASN A 434 37.88 8.54 28.91
N VAL A 435 37.08 7.51 28.68
CA VAL A 435 36.41 7.24 27.37
C VAL A 435 34.96 7.78 27.36
N THR A 436 34.42 8.12 28.53
CA THR A 436 33.06 8.63 28.76
C THR A 436 32.68 9.86 27.92
N PRO A 437 33.54 10.89 27.75
CA PRO A 437 33.15 12.10 27.01
C PRO A 437 32.91 11.84 25.52
N THR A 438 33.70 10.95 24.90
CA THR A 438 33.62 10.64 23.46
C THR A 438 32.39 9.80 23.12
N ILE A 439 32.00 8.86 24.00
CA ILE A 439 30.79 8.04 23.83
C ILE A 439 29.54 8.88 24.05
N VAL A 440 29.53 9.76 25.06
CA VAL A 440 28.41 10.68 25.32
C VAL A 440 28.26 11.69 24.19
N MET A 441 29.36 12.26 23.65
CA MET A 441 29.29 13.13 22.47
C MET A 441 28.78 12.41 21.23
N LEU A 442 29.21 11.15 20.99
CA LEU A 442 28.74 10.34 19.86
C LEU A 442 27.24 9.99 19.96
N VAL A 443 26.78 9.58 21.15
CA VAL A 443 25.35 9.31 21.41
C VAL A 443 24.51 10.59 21.29
N LEU A 444 24.99 11.74 21.79
CA LEU A 444 24.29 13.03 21.66
C LEU A 444 24.29 13.55 20.20
N SER A 445 25.38 13.35 19.44
CA SER A 445 25.42 13.69 18.01
C SER A 445 24.53 12.76 17.17
N PHE A 446 24.25 11.54 17.65
CA PHE A 446 23.36 10.59 17.01
C PHE A 446 21.88 10.96 17.16
N PHE A 447 21.49 11.63 18.27
CA PHE A 447 20.16 12.21 18.43
C PHE A 447 19.98 13.55 17.70
N ALA A 448 21.07 14.22 17.28
CA ALA A 448 21.03 15.52 16.63
C ALA A 448 20.73 15.46 15.11
N VAL A 449 20.73 14.27 14.49
CA VAL A 449 20.44 14.07 13.04
C VAL A 449 19.12 13.31 12.84
N VAL A 450 18.21 13.37 13.82
CA VAL A 450 16.82 12.99 13.58
C VAL A 450 16.12 14.21 13.00
N GLU A 451 16.20 14.39 11.68
CA GLU A 451 15.11 15.09 11.01
C GLU A 451 13.87 14.22 11.23
N THR A 452 13.11 14.53 12.28
CA THR A 452 11.71 14.15 12.30
C THR A 452 11.13 14.80 11.05
N SER A 453 10.83 13.99 10.02
CA SER A 453 9.94 14.38 8.93
C SER A 453 8.59 14.71 9.55
N SER A 454 8.49 15.89 10.15
CA SER A 454 7.23 16.51 10.50
C SER A 454 6.58 16.85 9.17
N ALA A 455 5.32 16.46 9.01
CA ALA A 455 4.45 17.00 7.99
C ALA A 455 4.68 18.52 7.88
N GLN A 456 5.23 18.97 6.75
CA GLN A 456 5.53 20.38 6.52
C GLN A 456 4.33 21.02 5.82
N SER A 457 3.90 22.17 6.34
CA SER A 457 2.88 22.99 5.66
C SER A 457 3.56 23.96 4.70
N TYR A 458 3.02 24.06 3.49
CA TYR A 458 3.41 25.00 2.44
C TYR A 458 2.25 25.94 2.13
N TYR A 459 2.53 27.24 2.04
CA TYR A 459 1.55 28.30 1.90
C TYR A 459 1.68 28.97 0.54
N ILE A 460 0.55 29.19 -0.14
CA ILE A 460 0.49 29.74 -1.49
C ILE A 460 -0.46 30.94 -1.50
N ASP A 461 0.02 32.08 -1.98
CA ASP A 461 -0.72 33.35 -2.06
C ASP A 461 -0.48 33.99 -3.44
N SER A 462 -1.55 34.13 -4.24
CA SER A 462 -1.45 34.69 -5.60
C SER A 462 -1.14 36.18 -5.62
N LEU A 463 -1.36 36.90 -4.52
CA LEU A 463 -1.14 38.34 -4.40
C LEU A 463 0.20 38.65 -3.72
N ALA A 464 0.38 38.19 -2.48
CA ALA A 464 1.56 38.53 -1.66
C ALA A 464 2.70 37.50 -1.76
N GLY A 465 2.48 36.35 -2.41
CA GLY A 465 3.48 35.30 -2.52
C GLY A 465 4.65 35.67 -3.43
N ASN A 466 5.77 34.97 -3.21
CA ASN A 466 6.96 35.02 -4.06
C ASN A 466 7.58 33.63 -4.16
N ASP A 467 7.87 33.16 -5.37
CA ASP A 467 8.43 31.82 -5.60
C ASP A 467 9.90 31.69 -5.16
N THR A 468 10.55 32.78 -4.75
CA THR A 468 11.85 32.75 -4.07
C THR A 468 11.73 32.47 -2.57
N HIS A 469 10.54 32.54 -1.99
CA HIS A 469 10.32 32.20 -0.59
C HIS A 469 10.46 30.69 -0.33
N GLN A 470 10.67 30.32 0.93
CA GLN A 470 10.66 28.92 1.34
C GLN A 470 9.25 28.31 1.29
N GLY A 471 8.19 29.13 1.39
CA GLY A 471 6.81 28.67 1.35
C GLY A 471 6.33 28.03 2.64
N THR A 472 7.17 27.89 3.67
CA THR A 472 6.87 27.13 4.89
C THR A 472 6.16 27.92 5.99
N THR A 473 5.84 29.20 5.75
CA THR A 473 5.07 30.06 6.66
C THR A 473 4.10 30.95 5.89
N GLU A 474 3.02 31.39 6.54
CA GLU A 474 2.05 32.35 5.95
C GLU A 474 2.67 33.70 5.59
N ALA A 475 3.73 34.13 6.27
CA ALA A 475 4.42 35.39 6.01
C ALA A 475 5.35 35.32 4.79
N THR A 476 5.77 34.11 4.40
CA THR A 476 6.64 33.87 3.23
C THR A 476 6.05 32.82 2.28
N PRO A 477 4.85 33.05 1.71
CA PRO A 477 4.19 32.07 0.85
C PRO A 477 4.80 32.07 -0.56
N TRP A 478 4.65 30.95 -1.26
CA TRP A 478 4.88 30.87 -2.71
C TRP A 478 3.77 31.58 -3.48
N LYS A 479 4.02 31.91 -4.75
CA LYS A 479 3.06 32.60 -5.60
C LYS A 479 2.37 31.67 -6.59
N SER A 480 3.14 30.83 -7.28
CA SER A 480 2.69 30.14 -8.49
C SER A 480 2.45 28.65 -8.32
N ILE A 481 1.53 28.13 -9.12
CA ILE A 481 1.31 26.68 -9.29
C ILE A 481 2.55 25.98 -9.86
N ARG A 482 3.36 26.69 -10.67
CA ARG A 482 4.64 26.16 -11.16
C ARG A 482 5.54 25.78 -9.99
N ARG A 483 5.61 26.60 -8.94
CA ARG A 483 6.41 26.28 -7.75
C ARG A 483 5.84 25.07 -7.00
N VAL A 484 4.51 24.99 -6.85
CA VAL A 484 3.80 23.83 -6.26
C VAL A 484 4.17 22.53 -6.98
N ASN A 485 4.18 22.53 -8.32
CA ASN A 485 4.52 21.36 -9.13
C ASN A 485 6.01 21.02 -9.18
N LEU A 486 6.90 21.97 -8.89
CA LEU A 486 8.35 21.72 -8.85
C LEU A 486 8.80 21.14 -7.51
N LYS A 487 8.02 21.32 -6.45
CA LYS A 487 8.32 20.76 -5.13
C LYS A 487 8.01 19.26 -5.14
N ARG A 488 8.97 18.48 -4.62
CA ARG A 488 8.73 17.11 -4.17
C ARG A 488 8.29 17.16 -2.72
N TYR A 489 7.12 16.59 -2.45
CA TYR A 489 6.53 16.53 -1.12
C TYR A 489 6.88 15.22 -0.43
N ASP A 490 7.09 15.29 0.87
CA ASP A 490 7.26 14.14 1.75
C ASP A 490 5.88 13.69 2.27
N ALA A 491 5.82 12.46 2.78
CA ALA A 491 4.57 11.90 3.29
C ALA A 491 4.05 12.70 4.49
N GLY A 492 2.78 13.12 4.40
CA GLY A 492 2.09 13.93 5.41
C GLY A 492 2.12 15.44 5.14
N ASP A 493 2.85 15.91 4.14
CA ASP A 493 2.91 17.34 3.80
C ASP A 493 1.53 17.92 3.47
N VAL A 494 1.40 19.24 3.68
CA VAL A 494 0.16 19.98 3.45
C VAL A 494 0.43 21.19 2.57
N VAL A 495 -0.38 21.39 1.54
CA VAL A 495 -0.31 22.49 0.59
C VAL A 495 -1.57 23.36 0.75
N LEU A 496 -1.40 24.56 1.29
CA LEU A 496 -2.48 25.47 1.67
C LEU A 496 -2.51 26.70 0.76
N PHE A 497 -3.63 26.91 0.08
CA PHE A 497 -3.90 28.08 -0.74
C PHE A 497 -4.63 29.16 0.06
N LYS A 498 -4.26 30.43 -0.13
CA LYS A 498 -4.89 31.52 0.61
C LYS A 498 -6.31 31.76 0.13
N ARG A 499 -7.24 31.87 1.07
CA ARG A 499 -8.62 32.28 0.80
C ARG A 499 -8.67 33.66 0.14
N GLY A 500 -9.60 33.83 -0.80
CA GLY A 500 -9.72 35.00 -1.67
C GLY A 500 -8.67 35.06 -2.81
N GLY A 501 -7.73 34.12 -2.87
CA GLY A 501 -6.79 34.01 -3.98
C GLY A 501 -7.38 33.31 -5.20
N GLU A 502 -6.95 33.73 -6.39
CA GLU A 502 -7.31 33.11 -7.67
C GLU A 502 -6.05 32.72 -8.47
N TRP A 503 -6.10 31.55 -9.11
CA TRP A 503 -5.08 31.04 -10.02
C TRP A 503 -5.72 30.55 -11.32
N PHE A 504 -5.12 30.89 -12.46
CA PHE A 504 -5.55 30.49 -13.80
C PHE A 504 -4.54 29.53 -14.45
N ASP A 505 -4.98 28.82 -15.49
CA ASP A 505 -4.19 27.80 -16.19
C ASP A 505 -3.66 26.72 -15.22
N VAL A 506 -4.46 26.35 -14.21
CA VAL A 506 -4.05 25.46 -13.12
C VAL A 506 -4.07 24.00 -13.55
N MET A 507 -2.95 23.34 -13.35
CA MET A 507 -2.80 21.88 -13.33
C MET A 507 -1.83 21.57 -12.20
N ILE A 508 -2.25 20.77 -11.22
CA ILE A 508 -1.46 20.31 -10.08
C ILE A 508 -1.14 18.83 -10.28
N ASN A 509 0.13 18.49 -10.32
CA ASN A 509 0.60 17.12 -10.42
C ASN A 509 0.60 16.48 -9.04
N VAL A 510 -0.25 15.46 -8.85
CA VAL A 510 -0.27 14.67 -7.61
C VAL A 510 0.58 13.42 -7.82
N GLU A 511 1.83 13.47 -7.34
CA GLU A 511 2.86 12.43 -7.52
C GLU A 511 3.41 11.86 -6.20
N SER A 512 3.07 12.44 -5.04
CA SER A 512 3.61 12.05 -3.73
C SER A 512 2.62 11.22 -2.90
N PRO A 513 3.11 10.30 -2.03
CA PRO A 513 2.28 9.63 -1.02
C PRO A 513 1.83 10.60 0.07
N ASP A 514 0.61 10.44 0.59
CA ASP A 514 0.12 11.15 1.79
C ASP A 514 0.14 12.69 1.68
N LEU A 515 -0.64 13.26 0.76
CA LEU A 515 -0.65 14.71 0.52
C LEU A 515 -2.03 15.32 0.78
N THR A 516 -2.04 16.45 1.49
CA THR A 516 -3.26 17.24 1.70
C THR A 516 -3.17 18.57 0.94
N PHE A 517 -4.18 18.87 0.14
CA PHE A 517 -4.41 20.19 -0.43
C PHE A 517 -5.60 20.84 0.26
N GLY A 518 -5.44 22.09 0.69
CA GLY A 518 -6.56 22.86 1.21
C GLY A 518 -6.34 24.35 1.29
N ALA A 519 -7.04 25.01 2.20
CA ALA A 519 -7.07 26.46 2.29
C ALA A 519 -6.59 27.00 3.65
N TYR A 520 -6.06 28.24 3.66
CA TYR A 520 -5.75 29.00 4.87
C TYR A 520 -6.24 30.45 4.79
N GLY A 521 -6.28 31.14 5.93
CA GLY A 521 -6.79 32.51 6.04
C GLY A 521 -8.32 32.58 6.12
N ALA A 522 -8.88 33.77 5.88
CA ALA A 522 -10.31 34.05 5.92
C ALA A 522 -10.85 34.50 4.55
N GLY A 523 -12.16 34.36 4.32
CA GLY A 523 -12.83 34.79 3.08
C GLY A 523 -13.31 33.63 2.20
N ALA A 524 -13.57 33.92 0.93
CA ALA A 524 -14.01 32.92 -0.04
C ALA A 524 -12.97 31.80 -0.25
N PRO A 525 -13.39 30.56 -0.60
CA PRO A 525 -12.46 29.49 -0.95
C PRO A 525 -11.45 29.92 -2.02
N PRO A 526 -10.20 29.43 -1.98
CA PRO A 526 -9.21 29.69 -3.03
C PRO A 526 -9.71 29.12 -4.36
N ARG A 527 -9.64 29.91 -5.43
CA ARG A 527 -10.18 29.56 -6.74
C ARG A 527 -9.09 29.07 -7.68
N LEU A 528 -9.17 27.81 -8.08
CA LEU A 528 -8.23 27.14 -8.99
C LEU A 528 -8.92 26.90 -10.34
N VAL A 529 -8.48 27.62 -11.36
CA VAL A 529 -9.15 27.67 -12.66
C VAL A 529 -8.31 26.97 -13.74
N GLY A 530 -8.82 25.89 -14.33
CA GLY A 530 -8.16 25.09 -15.38
C GLY A 530 -8.23 25.69 -16.79
N SER A 531 -8.90 26.83 -16.93
CA SER A 531 -9.09 27.57 -18.18
C SER A 531 -8.18 28.78 -18.28
N ILE A 532 -8.04 29.29 -19.51
CA ILE A 532 -7.42 30.59 -19.77
C ILE A 532 -8.45 31.60 -20.25
N THR A 533 -8.18 32.86 -19.97
CA THR A 533 -9.06 33.98 -20.28
C THR A 533 -8.62 34.65 -21.58
N SER A 534 -9.54 34.90 -22.52
CA SER A 534 -9.27 35.59 -23.78
C SER A 534 -10.41 36.51 -24.18
N LYS A 535 -10.11 37.72 -24.66
CA LYS A 535 -11.11 38.67 -25.14
C LYS A 535 -11.37 38.43 -26.62
N ILE A 536 -12.63 38.44 -27.02
CA ILE A 536 -12.98 38.21 -28.44
C ILE A 536 -12.54 39.36 -29.35
N SER A 537 -12.24 40.55 -28.80
CA SER A 537 -11.60 41.65 -29.53
C SER A 537 -10.26 41.24 -30.16
N ASP A 538 -9.59 40.24 -29.59
CA ASP A 538 -8.28 39.76 -30.03
C ASP A 538 -8.40 38.66 -31.09
N TRP A 539 -9.64 38.27 -31.44
CA TRP A 539 -9.93 37.14 -32.33
C TRP A 539 -10.21 37.65 -33.74
N LYS A 540 -9.90 36.81 -34.74
CA LYS A 540 -10.17 37.10 -36.13
C LYS A 540 -11.65 36.89 -36.43
N LYS A 541 -12.27 37.86 -37.08
CA LYS A 541 -13.65 37.75 -37.56
C LYS A 541 -13.69 36.96 -38.88
N ARG A 542 -14.67 36.09 -39.01
CA ARG A 542 -15.06 35.37 -40.23
C ARG A 542 -16.51 35.75 -40.59
N ASP A 543 -16.98 35.33 -41.76
CA ASP A 543 -18.37 35.50 -42.19
C ASP A 543 -19.38 34.88 -41.21
N ASN A 544 -20.66 35.26 -41.33
CA ASN A 544 -21.78 34.73 -40.55
C ASN A 544 -21.67 34.90 -39.02
N GLY A 545 -20.91 35.89 -38.57
CA GLY A 545 -20.76 36.21 -37.13
C GLY A 545 -19.87 35.24 -36.36
N ILE A 546 -19.04 34.46 -37.07
CA ILE A 546 -18.10 33.53 -36.47
C ILE A 546 -16.78 34.26 -36.19
N TYR A 547 -16.20 33.99 -35.02
CA TYR A 547 -14.87 34.48 -34.64
C TYR A 547 -13.95 33.29 -34.39
N TYR A 548 -12.66 33.45 -34.64
CA TYR A 548 -11.70 32.40 -34.40
C TYR A 548 -10.35 32.91 -33.92
N THR A 549 -9.67 32.07 -33.15
CA THR A 549 -8.32 32.35 -32.66
C THR A 549 -7.48 31.07 -32.69
N TYR A 550 -6.17 31.24 -32.81
CA TYR A 550 -5.23 30.14 -32.67
C TYR A 550 -5.14 29.74 -31.19
N PHE A 551 -5.46 28.49 -30.88
CA PHE A 551 -5.49 27.96 -29.52
C PHE A 551 -4.70 26.64 -29.47
N PRO A 552 -3.38 26.69 -29.25
CA PRO A 552 -2.55 25.50 -29.29
C PRO A 552 -2.84 24.57 -28.11
N ARG A 553 -2.76 23.26 -28.38
CA ARG A 553 -2.74 22.23 -27.33
C ARG A 553 -1.60 22.49 -26.33
N PRO A 554 -1.77 22.12 -25.05
CA PRO A 554 -0.70 22.23 -24.05
C PRO A 554 0.60 21.52 -24.49
N HIS A 555 1.75 22.14 -24.25
CA HIS A 555 3.06 21.58 -24.62
C HIS A 555 3.34 20.22 -23.95
N THR A 556 2.78 19.98 -22.76
CA THR A 556 2.84 18.70 -22.03
C THR A 556 2.10 17.55 -22.72
N ARG A 557 1.33 17.83 -23.79
CA ARG A 557 0.49 16.87 -24.52
C ARG A 557 0.85 16.77 -26.01
N LYS A 558 2.12 17.02 -26.36
CA LYS A 558 2.61 17.13 -27.75
C LYS A 558 2.31 15.89 -28.61
N ASP A 559 2.27 14.70 -28.01
CA ASP A 559 2.08 13.42 -28.69
C ASP A 559 0.61 12.95 -28.75
N TRP A 560 -0.32 13.70 -28.15
CA TRP A 560 -1.71 13.27 -28.05
C TRP A 560 -2.50 13.77 -29.26
N THR A 561 -2.90 12.85 -30.14
CA THR A 561 -3.74 13.12 -31.32
C THR A 561 -5.20 13.41 -30.98
N ASN A 562 -5.60 13.21 -29.72
CA ASN A 562 -7.01 13.28 -29.29
C ASN A 562 -7.38 14.52 -28.45
N TRP A 563 -6.41 15.33 -27.99
CA TRP A 563 -6.72 16.53 -27.20
C TRP A 563 -7.44 17.59 -28.04
N GLU A 564 -8.46 18.21 -27.45
CA GLU A 564 -9.22 19.32 -28.04
C GLU A 564 -9.83 20.18 -26.93
N VAL A 565 -10.25 21.39 -27.30
CA VAL A 565 -11.08 22.23 -26.43
C VAL A 565 -12.43 21.54 -26.23
N GLN A 566 -12.78 21.32 -24.97
CA GLN A 566 -14.06 20.75 -24.55
C GLN A 566 -14.94 21.80 -23.88
N LEU A 567 -14.35 22.90 -23.40
CA LEU A 567 -15.05 23.94 -22.65
C LEU A 567 -14.79 25.32 -23.23
N VAL A 568 -15.87 26.05 -23.47
CA VAL A 568 -15.87 27.48 -23.75
C VAL A 568 -17.00 28.11 -22.95
N MET A 569 -16.68 29.11 -22.14
CA MET A 569 -17.64 29.86 -21.33
C MET A 569 -17.46 31.36 -21.56
N GLU A 570 -18.54 32.06 -21.91
CA GLU A 570 -18.56 33.54 -21.91
C GLU A 570 -18.77 34.06 -20.49
N SER A 571 -18.13 35.18 -20.14
CA SER A 571 -18.31 35.91 -18.89
C SER A 571 -19.79 36.01 -18.48
N GLY A 572 -20.10 35.68 -17.21
CA GLY A 572 -21.47 35.55 -16.71
C GLY A 572 -22.02 34.12 -16.72
N ASN A 573 -21.14 33.10 -16.64
CA ASN A 573 -21.46 31.68 -16.51
C ASN A 573 -22.29 31.10 -17.67
N LYS A 574 -22.01 31.54 -18.90
CA LYS A 574 -22.71 31.06 -20.10
C LYS A 574 -21.85 30.09 -20.89
N PHE A 575 -22.12 28.79 -20.77
CA PHE A 575 -21.41 27.73 -21.47
C PHE A 575 -21.88 27.60 -22.91
N TYR A 576 -20.93 27.36 -23.81
CA TYR A 576 -21.20 27.21 -25.23
C TYR A 576 -21.37 25.73 -25.59
N LYS A 577 -22.26 25.47 -26.55
CA LYS A 577 -22.51 24.14 -27.11
C LYS A 577 -21.43 23.77 -28.12
N LYS A 578 -20.76 22.63 -27.90
CA LYS A 578 -19.79 22.09 -28.86
C LYS A 578 -20.48 21.48 -30.08
N VAL A 579 -19.95 21.73 -31.28
CA VAL A 579 -20.35 21.06 -32.53
C VAL A 579 -19.19 20.28 -33.16
N THR A 580 -19.49 19.32 -34.03
CA THR A 580 -18.49 18.39 -34.60
C THR A 580 -17.70 18.92 -35.79
N SER A 581 -18.18 19.97 -36.46
CA SER A 581 -17.56 20.54 -37.65
C SER A 581 -17.82 22.05 -37.73
N LEU A 582 -17.01 22.76 -38.51
CA LEU A 582 -17.23 24.20 -38.75
C LEU A 582 -18.55 24.46 -39.49
N GLU A 583 -19.01 23.54 -40.34
CA GLU A 583 -20.30 23.63 -41.04
C GLU A 583 -21.50 23.55 -40.07
N ASN A 584 -21.35 22.79 -38.98
CA ASN A 584 -22.36 22.66 -37.94
C ASN A 584 -22.43 23.88 -36.99
N LEU A 585 -21.52 24.85 -37.13
CA LEU A 585 -21.46 26.07 -36.31
C LEU A 585 -22.46 27.13 -36.80
N ASN A 586 -23.74 26.83 -36.72
CA ASN A 586 -24.82 27.64 -37.30
C ASN A 586 -25.64 28.44 -36.27
N GLY A 587 -25.62 28.06 -35.00
CA GLY A 587 -26.34 28.71 -33.90
C GLY A 587 -25.45 29.59 -33.03
N ASN A 588 -26.02 30.66 -32.46
CA ASN A 588 -25.34 31.46 -31.44
C ASN A 588 -25.08 30.62 -30.18
N GLY A 589 -24.00 30.92 -29.45
CA GLY A 589 -23.59 30.14 -28.27
C GLY A 589 -23.00 28.78 -28.61
N GLN A 590 -22.45 28.61 -29.81
CA GLN A 590 -21.80 27.37 -30.24
C GLN A 590 -20.30 27.55 -30.45
N PHE A 591 -19.54 26.48 -30.34
CA PHE A 591 -18.11 26.45 -30.66
C PHE A 591 -17.67 25.16 -31.38
N PHE A 592 -16.61 25.28 -32.16
CA PHE A 592 -15.93 24.18 -32.85
C PHE A 592 -14.42 24.34 -32.70
N TYR A 593 -13.70 23.26 -32.42
CA TYR A 593 -12.25 23.25 -32.36
C TYR A 593 -11.67 22.37 -33.47
N ASP A 594 -10.92 22.98 -34.40
CA ASP A 594 -10.23 22.25 -35.45
C ASP A 594 -8.88 21.73 -34.94
N LYS A 595 -8.80 20.43 -34.67
CA LYS A 595 -7.58 19.77 -34.17
C LYS A 595 -6.37 19.93 -35.10
N ARG A 596 -6.59 20.00 -36.43
CA ARG A 596 -5.51 20.04 -37.42
C ARG A 596 -4.86 21.41 -37.45
N SER A 597 -5.68 22.47 -37.51
CA SER A 597 -5.19 23.85 -37.53
C SER A 597 -4.99 24.45 -36.13
N GLN A 598 -5.48 23.77 -35.09
CA GLN A 598 -5.53 24.24 -33.70
C GLN A 598 -6.22 25.60 -33.55
N ASN A 599 -7.27 25.82 -34.36
CA ASN A 599 -8.10 27.02 -34.26
C ASN A 599 -9.38 26.70 -33.50
N LEU A 600 -9.71 27.57 -32.55
CA LEU A 600 -11.01 27.60 -31.90
C LEU A 600 -11.92 28.58 -32.63
N TYR A 601 -13.09 28.11 -33.05
CA TYR A 601 -14.15 28.89 -33.68
C TYR A 601 -15.32 29.02 -32.72
N VAL A 602 -15.88 30.21 -32.59
CA VAL A 602 -17.09 30.47 -31.80
C VAL A 602 -18.07 31.30 -32.59
N LYS A 603 -19.36 31.07 -32.35
CA LYS A 603 -20.43 31.98 -32.75
C LYS A 603 -21.04 32.58 -31.48
N PRO A 604 -20.77 33.86 -31.16
CA PRO A 604 -21.17 34.45 -29.88
C PRO A 604 -22.67 34.43 -29.62
N LEU A 605 -23.08 34.44 -28.35
CA LEU A 605 -24.50 34.50 -27.97
C LEU A 605 -25.20 35.76 -28.51
N ASP A 606 -24.55 36.90 -28.33
CA ASP A 606 -24.97 38.20 -28.87
C ASP A 606 -23.84 38.80 -29.74
N PRO A 607 -24.01 38.87 -31.07
CA PRO A 607 -23.00 39.40 -31.97
C PRO A 607 -22.79 40.92 -31.84
N VAL A 608 -23.72 41.69 -31.25
CA VAL A 608 -23.69 43.17 -31.22
C VAL A 608 -22.88 43.70 -30.04
N THR A 609 -23.02 43.12 -28.84
CA THR A 609 -22.28 43.52 -27.63
C THR A 609 -20.99 42.72 -27.41
N SER A 610 -20.64 41.84 -28.36
CA SER A 610 -19.55 40.85 -28.21
C SER A 610 -18.16 41.46 -28.00
N ILE A 611 -17.85 42.67 -28.48
CA ILE A 611 -16.46 43.19 -28.56
C ILE A 611 -15.81 43.40 -27.18
N SER A 612 -16.59 43.56 -26.10
CA SER A 612 -16.07 43.69 -24.73
C SER A 612 -16.10 42.37 -23.93
N LYS A 613 -16.48 41.25 -24.55
CA LYS A 613 -16.68 39.97 -23.87
C LYS A 613 -15.39 39.21 -23.67
N THR A 614 -15.35 38.53 -22.54
CA THR A 614 -14.24 37.69 -22.10
C THR A 614 -14.70 36.23 -22.11
N PHE A 615 -13.87 35.36 -22.69
CA PHE A 615 -14.08 33.93 -22.78
C PHE A 615 -13.11 33.19 -21.86
N HIS A 616 -13.62 32.21 -21.14
CA HIS A 616 -12.85 31.19 -20.45
C HIS A 616 -12.81 29.95 -21.34
N ILE A 617 -11.61 29.53 -21.73
CA ILE A 617 -11.40 28.41 -22.65
C ILE A 617 -10.64 27.32 -21.90
N GLY A 618 -11.24 26.13 -21.83
CA GLY A 618 -10.62 24.96 -21.22
C GLY A 618 -9.28 24.64 -21.87
N ARG A 619 -8.22 24.55 -21.05
CA ARG A 619 -6.86 24.24 -21.52
C ARG A 619 -6.27 23.03 -20.81
N GLN A 620 -6.24 23.05 -19.48
CA GLN A 620 -5.73 21.94 -18.68
C GLN A 620 -6.78 20.83 -18.61
N GLU A 621 -6.38 19.57 -18.90
CA GLU A 621 -7.32 18.44 -18.82
C GLU A 621 -7.87 18.32 -17.40
N ASN A 622 -6.98 18.20 -16.42
CA ASN A 622 -7.34 18.06 -15.02
C ASN A 622 -6.75 19.21 -14.20
N ILE A 623 -7.48 19.72 -13.20
CA ILE A 623 -6.93 20.70 -12.25
C ILE A 623 -6.08 19.97 -11.22
N PHE A 624 -6.61 18.92 -10.59
CA PHE A 624 -5.81 17.95 -9.84
C PHE A 624 -5.61 16.71 -10.69
N GLU A 625 -4.38 16.53 -11.15
CA GLU A 625 -3.98 15.42 -11.98
C GLU A 625 -3.27 14.36 -11.15
N ILE A 626 -4.02 13.30 -10.83
CA ILE A 626 -3.52 12.13 -10.13
C ILE A 626 -2.65 11.33 -11.09
N LYS A 627 -1.34 11.40 -10.89
CA LYS A 627 -0.35 10.67 -11.70
C LYS A 627 -0.03 9.32 -11.08
N GLN A 628 0.71 8.50 -11.83
CA GLN A 628 1.16 7.17 -11.42
C GLN A 628 2.06 7.24 -10.18
N ALA A 629 1.45 7.27 -8.99
CA ALA A 629 2.12 7.30 -7.71
C ALA A 629 1.43 6.33 -6.73
N ARG A 630 2.21 5.73 -5.82
CA ARG A 630 1.65 5.06 -4.64
C ARG A 630 1.16 6.15 -3.70
N ILE A 631 -0.14 6.40 -3.69
CA ILE A 631 -0.79 7.42 -2.87
C ILE A 631 -1.41 6.74 -1.66
N ASN A 632 -0.74 6.68 -0.51
CA ASN A 632 -1.35 6.07 0.67
C ASN A 632 -2.64 6.82 1.09
N ASN A 633 -2.59 8.16 1.16
CA ASN A 633 -3.77 9.03 1.31
C ASN A 633 -3.64 10.30 0.45
N LEU A 634 -4.73 10.75 -0.15
CA LEU A 634 -4.86 12.06 -0.79
C LEU A 634 -6.09 12.76 -0.24
N THR A 635 -5.92 13.98 0.25
CA THR A 635 -7.03 14.84 0.68
C THR A 635 -7.05 16.11 -0.14
N VAL A 636 -8.20 16.44 -0.72
CA VAL A 636 -8.46 17.72 -1.38
C VAL A 636 -9.68 18.34 -0.70
N ARG A 637 -9.49 19.49 -0.04
CA ARG A 637 -10.57 20.12 0.73
C ARG A 637 -10.58 21.63 0.74
N ASP A 638 -11.75 22.22 0.95
CA ASP A 638 -11.93 23.65 1.16
C ASP A 638 -11.52 24.55 -0.04
N LEU A 639 -11.58 24.03 -1.27
CA LEU A 639 -11.19 24.71 -2.51
C LEU A 639 -12.39 24.97 -3.44
N GLU A 640 -12.25 25.97 -4.31
CA GLU A 640 -13.09 26.15 -5.50
C GLU A 640 -12.31 25.71 -6.75
N ILE A 641 -12.84 24.73 -7.49
CA ILE A 641 -12.16 24.00 -8.58
C ILE A 641 -12.98 24.13 -9.87
N ASP A 642 -12.46 24.93 -10.80
CA ASP A 642 -13.28 25.56 -11.83
C ASP A 642 -12.75 25.36 -13.26
N LEU A 643 -13.66 25.10 -14.20
CA LEU A 643 -13.40 25.23 -15.64
C LEU A 643 -12.26 24.36 -16.17
N ALA A 644 -12.11 23.13 -15.66
CA ALA A 644 -11.21 22.15 -16.25
C ALA A 644 -11.68 21.73 -17.65
N ASN A 645 -10.74 21.48 -18.56
CA ASN A 645 -11.04 20.97 -19.90
C ASN A 645 -11.48 19.50 -19.89
N ARG A 646 -11.37 18.81 -18.75
CA ARG A 646 -11.87 17.45 -18.52
C ARG A 646 -12.37 17.27 -17.09
N TYR A 647 -11.49 17.10 -16.10
CA TYR A 647 -11.88 16.79 -14.73
C TYR A 647 -11.42 17.85 -13.72
N GLY A 648 -12.24 18.16 -12.72
CA GLY A 648 -11.75 18.94 -11.58
C GLY A 648 -10.64 18.18 -10.85
N ILE A 649 -10.96 16.95 -10.44
CA ILE A 649 -10.01 15.97 -9.90
C ILE A 649 -10.10 14.70 -10.74
N GLY A 650 -8.98 14.26 -11.32
CA GLY A 650 -8.96 13.08 -12.18
C GLY A 650 -7.58 12.47 -12.38
N VAL A 651 -7.56 11.28 -12.98
CA VAL A 651 -6.32 10.55 -13.29
C VAL A 651 -5.70 10.98 -14.61
N TRP A 652 -4.36 10.91 -14.70
CA TRP A 652 -3.61 11.21 -15.92
C TRP A 652 -3.94 10.26 -17.09
N TRP A 653 -4.13 8.94 -16.84
CA TRP A 653 -4.38 7.93 -17.88
C TRP A 653 -5.10 6.68 -17.35
N GLN A 654 -5.94 6.05 -18.18
CA GLN A 654 -6.82 4.93 -17.82
C GLN A 654 -6.26 3.53 -18.08
N GLY A 655 -5.07 3.39 -18.68
CA GLY A 655 -4.44 2.11 -19.02
C GLY A 655 -3.19 1.84 -18.18
N ASP A 656 -3.30 0.84 -17.30
CA ASP A 656 -2.21 0.05 -16.71
C ASP A 656 -1.19 0.77 -15.81
N LYS A 657 -1.54 0.87 -14.51
CA LYS A 657 -0.73 0.57 -13.30
C LYS A 657 -1.58 0.87 -12.05
N GLN A 658 -1.58 -0.02 -11.06
CA GLN A 658 -2.42 0.12 -9.86
C GLN A 658 -1.92 1.24 -8.94
N ILE A 659 -2.72 2.28 -8.75
CA ILE A 659 -2.59 3.17 -7.59
C ILE A 659 -3.16 2.46 -6.38
N GLN A 660 -2.48 2.59 -5.25
CA GLN A 660 -2.81 1.96 -3.97
C GLN A 660 -2.95 3.06 -2.91
N GLY A 661 -4.09 3.08 -2.21
CA GLY A 661 -4.40 3.91 -1.03
C GLY A 661 -5.72 4.71 -1.14
N SER A 662 -5.95 5.69 -0.27
CA SER A 662 -7.25 6.31 -0.04
C SER A 662 -7.36 7.74 -0.59
N VAL A 663 -8.55 8.13 -1.05
CA VAL A 663 -8.84 9.48 -1.54
C VAL A 663 -10.02 10.07 -0.77
N LEU A 664 -9.82 11.27 -0.24
CA LEU A 664 -10.85 12.10 0.41
C LEU A 664 -11.01 13.41 -0.36
N VAL A 665 -12.21 13.67 -0.88
CA VAL A 665 -12.59 14.93 -1.51
C VAL A 665 -13.72 15.52 -0.70
N GLU A 666 -13.47 16.59 0.05
CA GLU A 666 -14.47 17.16 0.94
C GLU A 666 -14.55 18.68 0.98
N ASN A 667 -15.73 19.24 1.22
CA ASN A 667 -15.94 20.68 1.40
C ASN A 667 -15.45 21.53 0.19
N ASN A 668 -15.43 20.98 -1.01
CA ASN A 668 -15.04 21.73 -2.21
C ASN A 668 -16.26 22.26 -2.97
N THR A 669 -16.04 23.30 -3.76
CA THR A 669 -16.99 23.78 -4.76
C THR A 669 -16.41 23.53 -6.14
N PHE A 670 -17.18 22.90 -7.04
CA PHE A 670 -16.79 22.64 -8.41
C PHE A 670 -17.74 23.37 -9.34
N ILE A 671 -17.20 24.18 -10.27
CA ILE A 671 -18.02 24.92 -11.23
C ILE A 671 -17.48 24.70 -12.65
N GLY A 672 -18.34 24.15 -13.52
CA GLY A 672 -18.08 24.20 -14.95
C GLY A 672 -16.98 23.26 -15.44
N ASN A 673 -16.81 22.06 -14.89
CA ASN A 673 -15.81 21.12 -15.41
C ASN A 673 -16.34 20.38 -16.65
N ALA A 674 -15.56 20.27 -17.72
CA ALA A 674 -16.06 19.80 -19.02
C ALA A 674 -16.65 18.38 -18.99
N TYR A 675 -16.04 17.46 -18.23
CA TYR A 675 -16.58 16.12 -18.03
C TYR A 675 -17.13 16.01 -16.62
N SER A 676 -16.30 15.61 -15.66
CA SER A 676 -16.74 15.32 -14.30
C SER A 676 -16.03 16.22 -13.29
N ALA A 677 -16.73 16.63 -12.22
CA ALA A 677 -16.06 17.35 -11.13
C ALA A 677 -15.01 16.44 -10.47
N VAL A 678 -15.40 15.18 -10.23
CA VAL A 678 -14.50 14.13 -9.73
C VAL A 678 -14.63 12.90 -10.63
N CYS A 679 -13.50 12.43 -11.18
CA CYS A 679 -13.42 11.21 -11.97
C CYS A 679 -12.31 10.29 -11.45
N LEU A 680 -12.68 9.23 -10.75
CA LEU A 680 -11.74 8.23 -10.21
C LEU A 680 -11.93 6.92 -10.99
N SER A 681 -11.11 6.72 -12.05
CA SER A 681 -11.25 5.61 -13.02
C SER A 681 -9.89 5.06 -13.46
N GLY A 682 -9.85 3.99 -14.28
CA GLY A 682 -8.63 3.58 -15.00
C GLY A 682 -7.79 2.42 -14.43
N GLY A 683 -8.40 1.26 -14.13
CA GLY A 683 -7.67 0.09 -13.55
C GLY A 683 -7.13 0.32 -12.13
N MET A 684 -7.57 1.43 -11.53
CA MET A 684 -7.22 1.92 -10.21
C MET A 684 -7.85 1.06 -9.14
N ASN A 685 -7.18 0.96 -7.99
CA ASN A 685 -7.57 0.08 -6.91
C ASN A 685 -7.34 0.76 -5.56
N TYR A 686 -8.08 1.84 -5.35
CA TYR A 686 -8.08 2.59 -4.10
C TYR A 686 -8.52 1.69 -2.93
N ASP A 687 -7.96 1.94 -1.76
CA ASP A 687 -8.42 1.30 -0.53
C ASP A 687 -9.79 1.84 -0.16
N MET A 688 -9.91 3.16 -0.04
CA MET A 688 -11.16 3.85 0.29
C MET A 688 -11.31 5.10 -0.57
N ILE A 689 -12.53 5.38 -1.00
CA ILE A 689 -12.89 6.64 -1.65
C ILE A 689 -13.99 7.28 -0.81
N ALA A 690 -13.80 8.54 -0.41
CA ALA A 690 -14.80 9.35 0.27
C ALA A 690 -14.96 10.69 -0.46
N ILE A 691 -16.19 11.00 -0.90
CA ILE A 691 -16.54 12.26 -1.56
C ILE A 691 -17.68 12.89 -0.77
N ARG A 692 -17.38 13.90 0.04
CA ARG A 692 -18.29 14.39 1.09
C ARG A 692 -18.52 15.89 1.06
N ASN A 693 -19.76 16.34 1.28
CA ASN A 693 -20.07 17.76 1.50
C ASN A 693 -19.52 18.70 0.40
N ASN A 694 -19.49 18.24 -0.86
CA ASN A 694 -19.07 19.08 -1.99
C ASN A 694 -20.29 19.73 -2.65
N THR A 695 -20.09 20.91 -3.22
CA THR A 695 -21.06 21.56 -4.12
C THR A 695 -20.57 21.43 -5.56
N ILE A 696 -21.33 20.79 -6.43
CA ILE A 696 -20.96 20.54 -7.82
C ILE A 696 -22.00 21.16 -8.74
N ARG A 697 -21.57 22.11 -9.58
CA ARG A 697 -22.45 22.85 -10.49
C ARG A 697 -21.89 22.85 -11.91
N GLN A 698 -22.80 22.84 -12.88
CA GLN A 698 -22.50 23.07 -14.30
C GLN A 698 -21.45 22.11 -14.90
N SER A 699 -21.32 20.87 -14.40
CA SER A 699 -20.46 19.86 -15.04
C SER A 699 -21.05 19.43 -16.39
N GLY A 700 -20.21 19.10 -17.37
CA GLY A 700 -20.66 18.74 -18.72
C GLY A 700 -21.06 17.27 -18.90
N ALA A 701 -20.39 16.32 -18.25
CA ALA A 701 -20.69 14.87 -18.35
C ALA A 701 -21.33 14.31 -17.08
N GLU A 702 -20.61 14.30 -15.96
CA GLU A 702 -21.13 13.79 -14.68
C GLU A 702 -20.80 14.74 -13.53
N GLY A 703 -21.52 14.66 -12.41
CA GLY A 703 -21.05 15.25 -11.16
C GLY A 703 -19.85 14.46 -10.64
N ILE A 704 -20.11 13.19 -10.34
CA ILE A 704 -19.13 12.25 -9.78
C ILE A 704 -19.12 10.99 -10.64
N TYR A 705 -17.94 10.61 -11.13
CA TYR A 705 -17.72 9.37 -11.88
C TYR A 705 -16.75 8.44 -11.16
N ILE A 706 -17.18 7.21 -10.89
CA ILE A 706 -16.35 6.14 -10.31
C ILE A 706 -16.24 4.98 -11.30
N GLY A 707 -15.01 4.66 -11.68
CA GLY A 707 -14.71 3.60 -12.64
C GLY A 707 -14.93 2.19 -12.11
N LYS A 708 -14.74 1.21 -13.00
CA LYS A 708 -14.87 -0.22 -12.69
C LYS A 708 -13.79 -0.62 -11.69
N TYR A 709 -14.17 -1.35 -10.63
CA TYR A 709 -13.26 -1.86 -9.59
C TYR A 709 -12.39 -0.77 -8.92
N ALA A 710 -12.86 0.48 -8.89
CA ALA A 710 -12.05 1.60 -8.40
C ALA A 710 -11.71 1.46 -6.91
N THR A 711 -12.60 0.94 -6.07
CA THR A 711 -12.36 0.74 -4.62
C THR A 711 -12.38 -0.74 -4.20
N ARG A 712 -11.43 -1.13 -3.33
CA ARG A 712 -11.35 -2.48 -2.76
C ARG A 712 -11.96 -2.63 -1.37
N LYS A 713 -12.06 -1.56 -0.56
CA LYS A 713 -12.62 -1.65 0.81
C LYS A 713 -13.94 -0.90 0.95
N SER A 714 -14.00 0.37 0.55
CA SER A 714 -15.24 1.16 0.68
C SER A 714 -15.33 2.34 -0.29
N LEU A 715 -16.55 2.69 -0.67
CA LEU A 715 -16.90 3.92 -1.39
C LEU A 715 -18.03 4.62 -0.65
N ASP A 716 -17.79 5.86 -0.24
CA ASP A 716 -18.77 6.72 0.42
C ASP A 716 -18.93 8.03 -0.35
N ILE A 717 -20.14 8.26 -0.86
CA ILE A 717 -20.53 9.51 -1.52
C ILE A 717 -21.68 10.09 -0.71
N SER A 718 -21.38 11.11 0.10
CA SER A 718 -22.37 11.63 1.05
C SER A 718 -22.42 13.15 1.18
N ASP A 719 -23.60 13.66 1.50
CA ASP A 719 -23.82 15.08 1.81
C ASP A 719 -23.47 16.05 0.66
N ASN A 720 -23.35 15.58 -0.59
CA ASN A 720 -23.02 16.43 -1.73
C ASN A 720 -24.26 17.14 -2.29
N ARG A 721 -24.07 18.34 -2.82
CA ARG A 721 -25.08 19.13 -3.55
C ARG A 721 -24.68 19.17 -5.02
N ILE A 722 -25.43 18.49 -5.88
CA ILE A 722 -25.13 18.34 -7.31
C ILE A 722 -26.25 19.02 -8.13
N GLY A 723 -25.85 19.95 -9.00
CA GLY A 723 -26.77 20.84 -9.70
C GLY A 723 -27.26 21.99 -8.82
N ASP A 724 -28.12 22.84 -9.39
CA ASP A 724 -28.63 24.04 -8.71
C ASP A 724 -30.12 24.26 -9.02
N PRO A 725 -30.96 24.59 -8.01
CA PRO A 725 -32.40 24.85 -8.21
C PRO A 725 -32.72 25.97 -9.20
N SER A 726 -31.79 26.92 -9.39
CA SER A 726 -31.98 28.12 -10.21
C SER A 726 -31.27 28.07 -11.57
N ASP A 727 -30.45 27.04 -11.82
CA ASP A 727 -29.59 26.99 -12.99
C ASP A 727 -29.64 25.60 -13.68
N PRO A 728 -30.22 25.51 -14.90
CA PRO A 728 -30.32 24.27 -15.67
C PRO A 728 -29.04 23.89 -16.43
N SER A 729 -27.90 24.55 -16.22
CA SER A 729 -26.68 24.38 -17.01
C SER A 729 -25.93 23.06 -16.81
N PHE A 730 -26.41 22.13 -15.98
CA PHE A 730 -25.78 20.82 -15.85
C PHE A 730 -25.96 20.00 -17.14
N GLY A 731 -24.87 19.42 -17.64
CA GLY A 731 -24.87 18.67 -18.90
C GLY A 731 -24.91 19.55 -20.14
N TRP A 732 -24.34 20.77 -20.10
CA TRP A 732 -24.37 21.72 -21.23
C TRP A 732 -23.95 21.06 -22.55
N ALA A 733 -24.95 20.82 -23.39
CA ALA A 733 -24.90 19.86 -24.49
C ALA A 733 -23.82 20.20 -25.54
N GLY A 734 -23.01 19.22 -25.92
CA GLY A 734 -22.04 19.33 -27.01
C GLY A 734 -21.72 17.98 -27.65
N ALA A 735 -21.45 17.96 -28.95
CA ALA A 735 -21.02 16.75 -29.63
C ALA A 735 -19.54 16.46 -29.30
N GLY A 736 -19.34 15.54 -28.36
CA GLY A 736 -18.04 15.03 -27.97
C GLY A 736 -17.43 14.01 -28.94
N PRO A 737 -16.14 13.69 -28.79
CA PRO A 737 -15.50 12.59 -29.52
C PRO A 737 -16.00 11.21 -29.04
N THR A 738 -16.59 11.18 -27.85
CA THR A 738 -17.36 10.07 -27.27
C THR A 738 -18.69 10.65 -26.82
N SER A 739 -19.79 9.95 -27.02
CA SER A 739 -21.15 10.30 -26.60
C SER A 739 -21.34 10.35 -25.07
N ALA A 740 -20.40 10.95 -24.34
CA ALA A 740 -20.25 10.87 -22.88
C ALA A 740 -20.85 12.08 -22.15
N PHE A 741 -21.49 13.02 -22.85
CA PHE A 741 -22.11 14.19 -22.24
C PHE A 741 -23.55 13.88 -21.84
N ASN A 742 -23.69 13.02 -20.83
CA ASN A 742 -24.98 12.50 -20.36
C ASN A 742 -25.55 13.27 -19.16
N GLY A 743 -24.88 14.32 -18.67
CA GLY A 743 -25.34 15.18 -17.57
C GLY A 743 -25.69 14.48 -16.26
N ASP A 744 -25.13 13.30 -15.98
CA ASP A 744 -25.53 12.46 -14.85
C ASP A 744 -25.06 13.04 -13.50
N GLY A 745 -25.81 12.78 -12.42
CA GLY A 745 -25.41 13.26 -11.10
C GLY A 745 -24.22 12.47 -10.54
N ILE A 746 -24.45 11.18 -10.28
CA ILE A 746 -23.46 10.23 -9.79
C ILE A 746 -23.49 9.00 -10.69
N ASP A 747 -22.35 8.58 -11.23
CA ASP A 747 -22.21 7.37 -12.05
C ASP A 747 -21.12 6.45 -11.49
N ILE A 748 -21.52 5.26 -11.02
CA ILE A 748 -20.63 4.26 -10.43
C ILE A 748 -20.66 3.00 -11.29
N LYS A 749 -19.50 2.59 -11.81
CA LYS A 749 -19.37 1.33 -12.56
C LYS A 749 -19.20 0.12 -11.65
N LYS A 750 -19.34 -1.08 -12.21
CA LYS A 750 -19.36 -2.35 -11.46
C LYS A 750 -18.07 -2.67 -10.71
N GLY A 751 -18.18 -3.55 -9.72
CA GLY A 751 -17.04 -4.13 -8.98
C GLY A 751 -16.53 -3.31 -7.79
N ASN A 752 -17.19 -2.22 -7.41
CA ASN A 752 -16.84 -1.43 -6.24
C ASN A 752 -17.38 -2.08 -4.95
N ARG A 753 -16.64 -1.94 -3.84
CA ARG A 753 -16.91 -2.61 -2.56
C ARG A 753 -17.53 -1.64 -1.54
N ASN A 754 -18.47 -2.13 -0.73
CA ASN A 754 -19.16 -1.38 0.34
C ASN A 754 -19.60 0.03 -0.09
N VAL A 755 -20.36 0.10 -1.19
CA VAL A 755 -20.81 1.37 -1.77
C VAL A 755 -21.96 1.95 -0.94
N THR A 756 -21.78 3.16 -0.42
CA THR A 756 -22.80 3.95 0.29
C THR A 756 -22.99 5.28 -0.42
N ILE A 757 -24.24 5.60 -0.77
CA ILE A 757 -24.64 6.87 -1.38
C ILE A 757 -25.71 7.47 -0.49
N SER A 758 -25.37 8.49 0.31
CA SER A 758 -26.29 8.98 1.34
C SER A 758 -26.38 10.49 1.48
N ARG A 759 -27.59 11.00 1.75
CA ARG A 759 -27.84 12.43 2.04
C ARG A 759 -27.38 13.39 0.94
N ASN A 760 -27.29 12.94 -0.31
CA ASN A 760 -26.98 13.81 -1.44
C ASN A 760 -28.25 14.55 -1.90
N THR A 761 -28.09 15.80 -2.34
CA THR A 761 -29.12 16.59 -2.99
C THR A 761 -28.75 16.77 -4.45
N ILE A 762 -29.54 16.21 -5.37
CA ILE A 762 -29.29 16.23 -6.82
C ILE A 762 -30.47 16.91 -7.50
N ARG A 763 -30.24 18.02 -8.22
CA ARG A 763 -31.34 18.83 -8.79
C ARG A 763 -31.03 19.35 -10.19
N ASN A 764 -32.08 19.47 -11.01
CA ASN A 764 -32.06 20.17 -12.31
C ASN A 764 -30.97 19.68 -13.29
N LEU A 765 -30.86 18.37 -13.46
CA LEU A 765 -29.97 17.77 -14.45
C LEU A 765 -30.68 17.70 -15.80
N THR A 766 -30.60 18.76 -16.62
CA THR A 766 -31.46 18.94 -17.80
C THR A 766 -31.05 18.15 -19.03
N SER A 767 -29.82 17.63 -19.03
CA SER A 767 -29.33 16.67 -20.02
C SER A 767 -28.84 15.39 -19.34
N GLY A 768 -29.38 15.07 -18.16
CA GLY A 768 -29.03 13.97 -17.25
C GLY A 768 -29.79 12.67 -17.53
N GLY A 769 -29.09 11.56 -17.81
CA GLY A 769 -29.70 10.22 -17.90
C GLY A 769 -30.21 9.71 -16.56
N CYS A 770 -29.47 9.97 -15.50
CA CYS A 770 -29.84 9.59 -14.14
C CYS A 770 -29.37 10.59 -13.07
N GLY A 771 -30.10 10.66 -11.95
CA GLY A 771 -29.61 11.32 -10.75
C GLY A 771 -28.49 10.51 -10.12
N ILE A 772 -28.76 9.22 -9.89
CA ILE A 772 -27.79 8.24 -9.39
C ILE A 772 -27.82 7.00 -10.31
N CYS A 773 -26.70 6.68 -10.94
CA CYS A 773 -26.45 5.44 -11.65
C CYS A 773 -25.48 4.57 -10.86
N SER A 774 -25.86 3.33 -10.53
CA SER A 774 -24.95 2.36 -9.91
C SER A 774 -25.00 1.01 -10.61
N HIS A 775 -23.85 0.57 -11.09
CA HIS A 775 -23.63 -0.78 -11.59
C HIS A 775 -23.04 -1.73 -10.52
N SER A 776 -22.85 -1.25 -9.30
CA SER A 776 -22.39 -2.06 -8.15
C SER A 776 -23.48 -2.21 -7.11
N SER A 777 -23.40 -3.28 -6.32
CA SER A 777 -24.22 -3.41 -5.12
C SER A 777 -24.01 -2.24 -4.17
N ALA A 778 -25.08 -1.52 -3.84
CA ALA A 778 -25.01 -0.26 -3.11
C ALA A 778 -26.14 -0.05 -2.08
N LEU A 779 -25.81 0.65 -0.99
CA LEU A 779 -26.77 1.25 -0.08
C LEU A 779 -27.04 2.70 -0.51
N ILE A 780 -28.25 2.96 -1.04
CA ILE A 780 -28.69 4.28 -1.51
C ILE A 780 -29.77 4.79 -0.56
N ILE A 781 -29.42 5.75 0.30
CA ILE A 781 -30.24 6.13 1.45
C ILE A 781 -30.36 7.64 1.66
N ASP A 782 -31.57 8.12 1.99
CA ASP A 782 -31.82 9.52 2.38
C ASP A 782 -31.39 10.57 1.34
N ASN A 783 -31.37 10.23 0.04
CA ASN A 783 -31.04 11.19 -1.02
C ASN A 783 -32.30 11.96 -1.47
N PHE A 784 -32.11 13.22 -1.87
CA PHE A 784 -33.13 14.05 -2.49
C PHE A 784 -32.77 14.27 -3.95
N ILE A 785 -33.62 13.80 -4.88
CA ILE A 785 -33.41 13.92 -6.33
C ILE A 785 -34.59 14.68 -6.93
N GLU A 786 -34.32 15.69 -7.75
CA GLU A 786 -35.36 16.52 -8.37
C GLU A 786 -35.00 16.88 -9.82
N LYS A 787 -35.95 16.76 -10.75
CA LYS A 787 -35.84 17.27 -12.13
C LYS A 787 -34.59 16.79 -12.89
N VAL A 788 -34.44 15.48 -12.97
CA VAL A 788 -33.44 14.84 -13.84
C VAL A 788 -34.12 14.49 -15.17
N ARG A 789 -33.51 14.88 -16.30
CA ARG A 789 -34.09 14.68 -17.62
C ARG A 789 -33.01 14.47 -18.68
N LEU A 790 -33.16 13.46 -19.51
CA LEU A 790 -32.39 13.27 -20.75
C LEU A 790 -33.35 13.31 -21.95
N PRO A 791 -33.23 14.31 -22.84
CA PRO A 791 -34.08 14.40 -24.03
C PRO A 791 -33.95 13.17 -24.94
N GLY A 792 -35.06 12.48 -25.20
CA GLY A 792 -35.14 11.41 -26.21
C GLY A 792 -34.75 10.00 -25.75
N THR A 793 -34.49 9.77 -24.46
CA THR A 793 -34.08 8.46 -23.91
C THR A 793 -34.75 8.13 -22.57
N PHE A 794 -34.48 6.92 -22.08
CA PHE A 794 -34.87 6.43 -20.76
C PHE A 794 -34.13 7.20 -19.65
N SER A 795 -34.82 8.07 -18.90
CA SER A 795 -34.29 8.81 -17.75
C SER A 795 -34.82 8.27 -16.43
N ALA A 796 -34.02 8.35 -15.36
CA ALA A 796 -34.44 7.89 -14.03
C ALA A 796 -33.88 8.73 -12.88
N GLY A 797 -34.62 8.87 -11.78
CA GLY A 797 -34.07 9.45 -10.55
C GLY A 797 -32.91 8.60 -10.03
N ILE A 798 -33.17 7.30 -9.85
CA ILE A 798 -32.17 6.28 -9.52
C ILE A 798 -32.20 5.18 -10.58
N PHE A 799 -31.04 4.82 -11.12
CA PHE A 799 -30.83 3.70 -12.01
C PHE A 799 -29.84 2.72 -11.36
N VAL A 800 -30.25 1.46 -11.21
CA VAL A 800 -29.38 0.39 -10.72
C VAL A 800 -29.31 -0.74 -11.74
N ASP A 801 -28.09 -1.11 -12.12
CA ASP A 801 -27.78 -2.21 -13.03
C ASP A 801 -26.84 -3.18 -12.32
N ILE A 802 -27.40 -4.05 -11.49
CA ILE A 802 -26.66 -4.75 -10.44
C ILE A 802 -25.81 -5.87 -11.06
N ASP A 803 -24.53 -5.56 -11.28
CA ASP A 803 -23.55 -6.38 -12.01
C ASP A 803 -22.55 -7.11 -11.11
N ASP A 804 -22.74 -7.06 -9.80
CA ASP A 804 -21.96 -7.80 -8.80
C ASP A 804 -22.81 -8.26 -7.61
N LEU A 805 -22.25 -9.12 -6.75
CA LEU A 805 -22.88 -9.65 -5.53
C LEU A 805 -22.08 -9.26 -4.29
N ASN A 806 -21.43 -8.08 -4.31
CA ASN A 806 -20.58 -7.65 -3.19
C ASN A 806 -21.38 -7.35 -1.92
N ALA A 807 -22.65 -6.98 -2.07
CA ALA A 807 -23.63 -6.74 -1.02
C ALA A 807 -25.05 -6.83 -1.60
N ILE A 808 -26.08 -6.70 -0.74
CA ILE A 808 -27.47 -6.54 -1.19
C ILE A 808 -27.69 -5.07 -1.56
N THR A 809 -28.16 -4.81 -2.78
CA THR A 809 -28.56 -3.45 -3.17
C THR A 809 -29.80 -3.03 -2.40
N THR A 810 -29.73 -1.91 -1.71
CA THR A 810 -30.82 -1.36 -0.89
C THR A 810 -31.06 0.09 -1.23
N ILE A 811 -32.26 0.41 -1.71
CA ILE A 811 -32.72 1.78 -2.02
C ILE A 811 -33.77 2.15 -0.99
N LYS A 812 -33.45 3.02 -0.03
CA LYS A 812 -34.40 3.34 1.04
C LYS A 812 -34.46 4.79 1.45
N HIS A 813 -35.65 5.26 1.83
CA HIS A 813 -35.88 6.62 2.35
C HIS A 813 -35.43 7.75 1.41
N ASN A 814 -35.33 7.50 0.11
CA ASN A 814 -35.02 8.56 -0.85
C ASN A 814 -36.29 9.31 -1.24
N ARG A 815 -36.15 10.60 -1.54
CA ARG A 815 -37.22 11.42 -2.11
C ARG A 815 -36.89 11.81 -3.53
N ILE A 816 -37.72 11.38 -4.49
CA ILE A 816 -37.48 11.54 -5.92
C ILE A 816 -38.64 12.30 -6.54
N LEU A 817 -38.36 13.47 -7.13
CA LEU A 817 -39.34 14.31 -7.81
C LEU A 817 -38.97 14.45 -9.29
N MET A 818 -39.76 13.88 -10.18
CA MET A 818 -39.43 13.88 -11.62
C MET A 818 -40.62 14.40 -12.43
N ASP A 819 -40.33 15.33 -13.34
CA ASP A 819 -41.32 15.84 -14.29
C ASP A 819 -41.49 14.86 -15.47
N GLU A 820 -40.37 14.33 -15.98
CA GLU A 820 -40.29 13.29 -17.01
C GLU A 820 -39.26 12.24 -16.57
N GLY A 821 -39.45 10.97 -16.95
CA GLY A 821 -38.57 9.87 -16.54
C GLY A 821 -39.11 9.04 -15.38
N HIS A 822 -38.45 7.90 -15.13
CA HIS A 822 -38.81 6.95 -14.09
C HIS A 822 -38.32 7.39 -12.71
N GLY A 823 -38.99 6.96 -11.64
CA GLY A 823 -38.48 7.19 -10.28
C GLY A 823 -37.21 6.37 -10.03
N ILE A 824 -37.37 5.05 -10.07
CA ILE A 824 -36.33 4.04 -9.91
C ILE A 824 -36.39 3.10 -11.11
N SER A 825 -35.25 2.89 -11.75
CA SER A 825 -35.09 1.89 -12.79
C SER A 825 -34.12 0.82 -12.35
N VAL A 826 -34.50 -0.43 -12.61
CA VAL A 826 -33.75 -1.61 -12.21
C VAL A 826 -33.43 -2.45 -13.44
N ARG A 827 -32.19 -2.91 -13.47
CA ARG A 827 -31.67 -4.03 -14.26
C ARG A 827 -30.87 -4.94 -13.35
N GLY A 828 -30.92 -6.23 -13.65
CA GLY A 828 -30.12 -7.24 -12.97
C GLY A 828 -29.25 -7.99 -13.96
N ASN A 829 -28.12 -8.50 -13.49
CA ASN A 829 -27.28 -9.39 -14.26
C ASN A 829 -27.92 -10.79 -14.38
N LEU A 830 -27.96 -11.34 -15.60
CA LEU A 830 -28.60 -12.62 -15.91
C LEU A 830 -27.97 -13.80 -15.18
N GLU A 831 -26.65 -13.78 -14.97
CA GLU A 831 -25.93 -14.91 -14.36
C GLU A 831 -25.95 -14.86 -12.83
N LEU A 832 -26.06 -13.65 -12.25
CA LEU A 832 -25.91 -13.44 -10.82
C LEU A 832 -27.23 -13.46 -10.04
N HIS A 833 -28.35 -13.15 -10.71
CA HIS A 833 -29.67 -13.07 -10.08
C HIS A 833 -29.72 -12.22 -8.79
N PRO A 834 -29.27 -10.96 -8.82
CA PRO A 834 -28.96 -10.21 -7.61
C PRO A 834 -30.21 -9.85 -6.77
N PRO A 835 -30.12 -9.95 -5.43
CA PRO A 835 -31.18 -9.49 -4.52
C PRO A 835 -31.29 -7.97 -4.46
N LEU A 836 -32.51 -7.48 -4.23
CA LEU A 836 -32.81 -6.04 -4.19
C LEU A 836 -33.87 -5.70 -3.14
N ILE A 837 -33.64 -4.63 -2.39
CA ILE A 837 -34.60 -4.06 -1.44
C ILE A 837 -34.89 -2.61 -1.83
N ILE A 838 -36.16 -2.27 -2.00
CA ILE A 838 -36.68 -0.91 -2.23
C ILE A 838 -37.68 -0.60 -1.13
N GLU A 839 -37.29 0.25 -0.17
CA GLU A 839 -38.05 0.43 1.07
C GLU A 839 -38.28 1.90 1.46
N GLY A 840 -39.52 2.27 1.75
CA GLY A 840 -39.81 3.57 2.38
C GLY A 840 -39.43 4.81 1.57
N ASN A 841 -39.36 4.71 0.24
CA ASN A 841 -39.05 5.85 -0.63
C ASN A 841 -40.31 6.70 -0.90
N ASP A 842 -40.12 8.01 -1.11
CA ASP A 842 -41.17 8.97 -1.53
C ASP A 842 -40.94 9.35 -3.00
N LEU A 843 -41.72 8.75 -3.90
CA LEU A 843 -41.58 8.90 -5.34
C LEU A 843 -42.74 9.73 -5.88
N VAL A 844 -42.42 10.93 -6.37
CA VAL A 844 -43.37 11.89 -6.90
C VAL A 844 -43.05 12.12 -8.38
N LEU A 845 -43.91 11.63 -9.25
CA LEU A 845 -43.80 11.86 -10.69
C LEU A 845 -44.90 12.84 -11.16
N SER A 846 -44.67 13.56 -12.25
CA SER A 846 -45.75 14.36 -12.84
C SER A 846 -46.93 13.47 -13.28
N ALA A 847 -48.16 13.98 -13.24
CA ALA A 847 -49.35 13.17 -13.55
C ALA A 847 -49.50 12.86 -15.06
N ASP A 848 -48.90 13.69 -15.91
CA ASP A 848 -48.93 13.60 -17.37
C ASP A 848 -47.80 12.74 -17.96
N THR A 849 -46.81 12.32 -17.14
CA THR A 849 -45.72 11.47 -17.61
C THR A 849 -46.19 10.06 -17.95
N SER A 850 -45.63 9.48 -19.01
CA SER A 850 -45.84 8.08 -19.37
C SER A 850 -44.98 7.10 -18.55
N CYS A 851 -44.16 7.61 -17.64
CA CYS A 851 -43.17 6.83 -16.91
C CYS A 851 -43.73 6.20 -15.62
N SER A 852 -43.03 5.16 -15.18
CA SER A 852 -43.33 4.38 -13.98
C SER A 852 -42.50 4.84 -12.80
N HIS A 853 -43.05 4.75 -11.59
CA HIS A 853 -42.26 5.02 -10.38
C HIS A 853 -41.15 4.01 -10.18
N ILE A 854 -41.45 2.72 -10.37
CA ILE A 854 -40.43 1.67 -10.44
C ILE A 854 -40.59 0.95 -11.77
N ILE A 855 -39.49 0.72 -12.47
CA ILE A 855 -39.49 -0.12 -13.67
C ILE A 855 -38.34 -1.12 -13.65
N PHE A 856 -38.67 -2.38 -13.89
CA PHE A 856 -37.70 -3.42 -14.19
C PHE A 856 -37.57 -3.52 -15.70
N SER A 857 -36.60 -2.78 -16.24
CA SER A 857 -36.31 -2.79 -17.69
C SER A 857 -35.58 -4.06 -18.14
N VAL A 858 -34.99 -4.78 -17.19
CA VAL A 858 -34.48 -6.15 -17.35
C VAL A 858 -34.76 -6.90 -16.04
N MET A 859 -35.45 -8.03 -16.10
CA MET A 859 -35.92 -8.77 -14.92
C MET A 859 -35.03 -9.98 -14.59
N HIS A 860 -33.78 -9.73 -14.20
CA HIS A 860 -32.90 -10.82 -13.74
C HIS A 860 -32.70 -10.85 -12.21
N SER A 861 -33.02 -9.77 -11.49
CA SER A 861 -33.00 -9.75 -10.02
C SER A 861 -34.02 -10.74 -9.43
N GLN A 862 -33.66 -11.37 -8.31
CA GLN A 862 -34.51 -12.31 -7.56
C GLN A 862 -34.62 -11.87 -6.10
N HIS A 863 -35.53 -12.44 -5.30
CA HIS A 863 -35.70 -12.07 -3.89
C HIS A 863 -35.94 -10.57 -3.67
N VAL A 864 -36.73 -9.96 -4.56
CA VAL A 864 -36.93 -8.51 -4.61
C VAL A 864 -38.00 -8.09 -3.60
N LYS A 865 -37.71 -7.09 -2.77
CA LYS A 865 -38.67 -6.54 -1.80
C LYS A 865 -38.98 -5.08 -2.13
N ILE A 866 -40.25 -4.75 -2.30
CA ILE A 866 -40.77 -3.39 -2.51
C ILE A 866 -41.74 -3.09 -1.36
N ILE A 867 -41.27 -2.40 -0.32
CA ILE A 867 -41.99 -2.30 0.96
C ILE A 867 -42.18 -0.85 1.40
N GLY A 868 -43.40 -0.46 1.78
CA GLY A 868 -43.63 0.82 2.48
C GLY A 868 -43.37 2.08 1.67
N ASN A 869 -43.28 2.00 0.33
CA ASN A 869 -43.01 3.15 -0.53
C ASN A 869 -44.28 3.99 -0.76
N LYS A 870 -44.10 5.29 -1.00
CA LYS A 870 -45.15 6.22 -1.41
C LYS A 870 -44.97 6.58 -2.87
N PHE A 871 -46.03 6.43 -3.65
CA PHE A 871 -46.08 6.72 -5.07
C PHE A 871 -47.15 7.78 -5.33
N SER A 872 -46.78 8.90 -5.96
CA SER A 872 -47.67 10.00 -6.30
C SER A 872 -47.50 10.47 -7.74
N GLY A 873 -48.59 10.49 -8.52
CA GLY A 873 -48.58 10.90 -9.93
C GLY A 873 -48.21 9.73 -10.85
N GLY A 874 -47.53 9.97 -11.98
CA GLY A 874 -46.99 8.90 -12.84
C GLY A 874 -48.02 8.08 -13.61
N ALA A 875 -47.57 7.35 -14.64
CA ALA A 875 -48.44 6.41 -15.35
C ALA A 875 -48.63 5.12 -14.58
N TYR A 876 -47.52 4.54 -14.11
CA TYR A 876 -47.50 3.21 -13.51
C TYR A 876 -46.87 3.25 -12.11
N GLY A 877 -47.40 2.42 -11.20
CA GLY A 877 -46.76 2.17 -9.91
C GLY A 877 -45.46 1.39 -10.11
N VAL A 878 -45.59 0.11 -10.45
CA VAL A 878 -44.46 -0.78 -10.76
C VAL A 878 -44.65 -1.42 -12.13
N SER A 879 -43.65 -1.27 -13.00
CA SER A 879 -43.64 -1.87 -14.34
C SER A 879 -42.61 -2.99 -14.44
N PHE A 880 -43.04 -4.10 -15.03
CA PHE A 880 -42.26 -5.30 -15.30
C PHE A 880 -42.09 -5.41 -16.82
N ASP A 881 -41.04 -4.78 -17.35
CA ASP A 881 -40.85 -4.55 -18.78
C ASP A 881 -39.69 -5.38 -19.35
N ALA A 882 -39.73 -6.70 -19.12
CA ALA A 882 -38.75 -7.64 -19.63
C ALA A 882 -39.40 -8.98 -20.04
N GLU A 883 -39.58 -9.17 -21.35
CA GLU A 883 -39.92 -10.49 -21.92
C GLU A 883 -38.63 -11.27 -22.19
N PRO A 884 -38.56 -12.60 -21.94
CA PRO A 884 -39.58 -13.52 -21.42
C PRO A 884 -39.45 -13.85 -19.91
N TYR A 885 -38.85 -12.98 -19.08
CA TYR A 885 -38.42 -13.35 -17.72
C TYR A 885 -39.44 -12.97 -16.63
N PRO A 886 -40.17 -13.94 -16.02
CA PRO A 886 -41.14 -13.66 -14.96
C PRO A 886 -40.49 -13.18 -13.66
N PRO A 887 -41.23 -12.48 -12.77
CA PRO A 887 -40.75 -12.19 -11.42
C PRO A 887 -40.46 -13.50 -10.66
N VAL A 888 -39.35 -13.55 -9.93
CA VAL A 888 -38.95 -14.71 -9.11
C VAL A 888 -38.72 -14.26 -7.67
N ASP A 889 -39.64 -14.64 -6.78
CA ASP A 889 -39.67 -14.27 -5.37
C ASP A 889 -39.67 -12.74 -5.13
N TYR A 890 -40.64 -12.06 -5.74
CA TYR A 890 -40.88 -10.64 -5.58
C TYR A 890 -41.97 -10.45 -4.53
N LEU A 891 -41.72 -9.58 -3.55
CA LEU A 891 -42.68 -9.18 -2.53
C LEU A 891 -42.97 -7.68 -2.64
N VAL A 892 -44.21 -7.32 -2.92
CA VAL A 892 -44.69 -5.94 -2.94
C VAL A 892 -45.68 -5.75 -1.79
N ARG A 893 -45.29 -5.03 -0.73
CA ARG A 893 -46.08 -4.96 0.50
C ARG A 893 -46.16 -3.56 1.11
N ASP A 894 -47.31 -3.22 1.71
CA ASP A 894 -47.50 -2.01 2.52
C ASP A 894 -47.21 -0.69 1.77
N ASN A 895 -47.27 -0.67 0.44
CA ASN A 895 -47.03 0.54 -0.33
C ASN A 895 -48.32 1.37 -0.50
N LEU A 896 -48.16 2.68 -0.68
CA LEU A 896 -49.24 3.64 -0.90
C LEU A 896 -49.17 4.25 -2.30
N PHE A 897 -50.25 4.12 -3.07
CA PHE A 897 -50.34 4.63 -4.45
C PHE A 897 -51.40 5.72 -4.57
N PHE A 898 -51.03 6.84 -5.17
CA PHE A 898 -51.85 8.04 -5.29
C PHE A 898 -51.68 8.73 -6.65
N LYS A 899 -52.78 9.26 -7.20
CA LYS A 899 -52.86 9.98 -8.49
C LYS A 899 -52.17 9.30 -9.70
N LEU A 900 -52.18 7.97 -9.79
CA LEU A 900 -51.70 7.27 -10.99
C LEU A 900 -52.61 7.58 -12.20
N SER A 901 -52.03 7.81 -13.38
CA SER A 901 -52.79 8.06 -14.61
C SER A 901 -53.17 6.79 -15.39
N LYS A 902 -52.49 5.65 -15.14
CA LYS A 902 -52.80 4.36 -15.79
C LYS A 902 -53.07 3.21 -14.81
N SER A 903 -52.05 2.51 -14.31
CA SER A 903 -52.27 1.24 -13.60
C SER A 903 -51.29 1.04 -12.44
N LEU A 904 -51.67 0.19 -11.49
CA LEU A 904 -50.84 -0.16 -10.35
C LEU A 904 -49.60 -0.94 -10.80
N PHE A 905 -49.85 -1.98 -11.58
CA PHE A 905 -48.86 -2.87 -12.15
C PHE A 905 -49.01 -2.90 -13.68
N TYR A 906 -47.87 -2.88 -14.37
CA TYR A 906 -47.80 -3.08 -15.82
C TYR A 906 -46.87 -4.25 -16.13
N PHE A 907 -47.30 -5.16 -17.00
CA PHE A 907 -46.53 -6.33 -17.42
C PHE A 907 -46.34 -6.34 -18.93
N SER A 908 -45.08 -6.46 -19.38
CA SER A 908 -44.80 -6.61 -20.80
C SER A 908 -45.13 -8.01 -21.34
N GLN A 909 -45.14 -9.03 -20.48
CA GLN A 909 -45.36 -10.44 -20.81
C GLN A 909 -46.77 -10.73 -21.33
N SER A 910 -46.90 -11.73 -22.19
CA SER A 910 -48.18 -12.15 -22.77
C SER A 910 -48.89 -13.21 -21.92
N GLY A 911 -49.49 -12.85 -20.78
CA GLY A 911 -50.39 -13.75 -20.04
C GLY A 911 -50.44 -13.58 -18.52
N ILE A 912 -51.47 -14.19 -17.90
CA ILE A 912 -51.69 -14.21 -16.44
C ILE A 912 -50.89 -15.34 -15.75
N ALA A 913 -50.51 -16.39 -16.49
CA ALA A 913 -49.88 -17.60 -15.93
C ALA A 913 -48.46 -17.40 -15.37
N ASP A 914 -47.80 -16.30 -15.72
CA ASP A 914 -46.37 -16.05 -15.47
C ASP A 914 -46.11 -15.24 -14.17
N LEU A 915 -47.13 -15.07 -13.31
CA LEU A 915 -47.05 -14.25 -12.09
C LEU A 915 -46.76 -15.03 -10.80
N LYS A 916 -46.48 -16.34 -10.89
CA LYS A 916 -46.32 -17.23 -9.72
C LYS A 916 -45.23 -16.82 -8.72
N GLY A 917 -44.24 -16.04 -9.15
CA GLY A 917 -43.17 -15.54 -8.29
C GLY A 917 -43.41 -14.15 -7.72
N LEU A 918 -44.60 -13.56 -7.91
CA LEU A 918 -44.95 -12.24 -7.38
C LEU A 918 -45.98 -12.36 -6.25
N SER A 919 -45.61 -11.93 -5.05
CA SER A 919 -46.48 -11.78 -3.89
C SER A 919 -46.82 -10.31 -3.67
N VAL A 920 -48.11 -10.00 -3.59
CA VAL A 920 -48.62 -8.65 -3.28
C VAL A 920 -49.43 -8.73 -1.99
N GLU A 921 -49.20 -7.82 -1.04
CA GLU A 921 -49.81 -7.89 0.29
C GLU A 921 -50.08 -6.49 0.86
N SER A 922 -51.27 -6.23 1.39
CA SER A 922 -51.57 -5.03 2.20
C SER A 922 -51.25 -3.68 1.54
N ASN A 923 -51.24 -3.58 0.20
CA ASN A 923 -50.99 -2.32 -0.49
C ASN A 923 -52.26 -1.45 -0.48
N GLN A 924 -52.08 -0.13 -0.38
CA GLN A 924 -53.15 0.85 -0.34
C GLN A 924 -53.18 1.65 -1.62
N VAL A 925 -54.34 1.72 -2.27
CA VAL A 925 -54.54 2.51 -3.50
C VAL A 925 -55.59 3.57 -3.25
N CYS A 926 -55.28 4.81 -3.62
CA CYS A 926 -56.24 5.88 -3.49
C CYS A 926 -57.41 5.71 -4.46
N SER A 927 -58.64 6.06 -4.04
CA SER A 927 -59.82 6.04 -4.92
C SER A 927 -59.70 6.95 -6.16
N SER A 928 -58.77 7.91 -6.16
CA SER A 928 -58.44 8.74 -7.33
C SER A 928 -57.49 8.08 -8.33
N SER A 929 -56.95 6.91 -7.99
CA SER A 929 -56.02 6.13 -8.82
C SER A 929 -56.71 4.86 -9.32
N PRO A 930 -56.39 4.38 -10.53
CA PRO A 930 -56.96 3.15 -11.02
C PRO A 930 -56.32 1.93 -10.35
N ALA A 931 -57.12 1.13 -9.63
CA ALA A 931 -56.68 -0.09 -8.95
C ALA A 931 -56.66 -1.33 -9.88
N TYR A 932 -56.13 -1.19 -11.11
CA TYR A 932 -56.10 -2.29 -12.07
C TYR A 932 -54.69 -2.69 -12.51
N ILE A 933 -54.56 -3.91 -13.03
CA ILE A 933 -53.35 -4.42 -13.70
C ILE A 933 -53.50 -4.27 -15.21
N GLU A 934 -52.43 -3.91 -15.91
CA GLU A 934 -52.37 -3.81 -17.37
C GLU A 934 -51.26 -4.71 -17.94
N TRP A 935 -51.55 -5.36 -19.07
CA TRP A 935 -50.56 -6.09 -19.86
C TRP A 935 -50.34 -5.41 -21.21
N LYS A 936 -49.16 -5.59 -21.81
CA LYS A 936 -48.83 -5.07 -23.16
C LYS A 936 -49.80 -5.52 -24.25
N SER A 937 -50.44 -6.67 -24.08
CA SER A 937 -51.51 -7.18 -24.97
C SER A 937 -52.80 -6.33 -24.93
N GLY A 938 -52.90 -5.35 -24.04
CA GLY A 938 -54.09 -4.52 -23.84
C GLY A 938 -55.09 -5.10 -22.84
N VAL A 939 -54.82 -6.28 -22.27
CA VAL A 939 -55.65 -6.88 -21.21
C VAL A 939 -55.59 -6.00 -19.96
N LYS A 940 -56.76 -5.68 -19.39
CA LYS A 940 -56.91 -4.92 -18.14
C LYS A 940 -57.83 -5.65 -17.18
N VAL A 941 -57.37 -5.92 -15.95
CA VAL A 941 -58.18 -6.56 -14.90
C VAL A 941 -58.51 -5.52 -13.85
N ARG A 942 -59.80 -5.15 -13.74
CA ARG A 942 -60.24 -3.93 -13.04
C ARG A 942 -60.74 -4.10 -11.63
N GLU A 943 -61.47 -5.17 -11.32
CA GLU A 943 -62.04 -5.33 -9.99
C GLU A 943 -60.99 -5.87 -9.02
N ALA A 944 -60.85 -5.27 -7.83
CA ALA A 944 -59.88 -5.68 -6.81
C ALA A 944 -59.93 -7.19 -6.52
N LYS A 945 -61.13 -7.80 -6.49
CA LYS A 945 -61.30 -9.25 -6.32
C LYS A 945 -60.76 -10.08 -7.48
N ASP A 946 -60.90 -9.58 -8.71
CA ASP A 946 -60.38 -10.25 -9.90
C ASP A 946 -58.87 -10.05 -10.03
N VAL A 947 -58.36 -8.89 -9.59
CA VAL A 947 -56.93 -8.60 -9.44
C VAL A 947 -56.29 -9.53 -8.40
N GLU A 948 -56.91 -9.69 -7.23
CA GLU A 948 -56.49 -10.62 -6.18
C GLU A 948 -56.50 -12.07 -6.67
N ARG A 949 -57.56 -12.47 -7.40
CA ARG A 949 -57.65 -13.80 -8.02
C ARG A 949 -56.57 -14.02 -9.08
N ALA A 950 -56.28 -13.01 -9.91
CA ALA A 950 -55.27 -13.09 -10.97
C ALA A 950 -53.83 -13.16 -10.43
N LEU A 951 -53.56 -12.51 -9.30
CA LEU A 951 -52.23 -12.51 -8.66
C LEU A 951 -52.04 -13.58 -7.57
N GLY A 952 -53.10 -14.24 -7.10
CA GLY A 952 -53.03 -15.17 -5.95
C GLY A 952 -52.74 -14.46 -4.61
N VAL A 953 -53.30 -13.27 -4.42
CA VAL A 953 -52.89 -12.24 -3.44
C VAL A 953 -53.81 -12.17 -2.23
N LYS A 954 -53.31 -11.66 -1.09
CA LYS A 954 -54.05 -11.56 0.19
C LYS A 954 -54.78 -10.24 0.46
N SER A 955 -54.44 -9.13 -0.19
CA SER A 955 -55.27 -7.89 -0.17
C SER A 955 -54.67 -6.73 -0.99
N ILE A 956 -55.51 -6.03 -1.77
CA ILE A 956 -55.30 -4.63 -2.21
C ILE A 956 -56.44 -3.79 -1.65
N ASN A 957 -56.13 -2.79 -0.84
CA ASN A 957 -57.13 -1.98 -0.15
C ASN A 957 -57.32 -0.63 -0.85
N GLU A 958 -58.51 -0.39 -1.40
CA GLU A 958 -58.90 0.94 -1.84
C GLU A 958 -59.22 1.82 -0.63
N ILE A 959 -58.59 2.99 -0.56
CA ILE A 959 -58.78 3.96 0.53
C ILE A 959 -59.22 5.32 -0.02
N LYS A 960 -60.00 6.06 0.76
CA LYS A 960 -60.26 7.48 0.51
C LYS A 960 -59.06 8.27 1.01
N CYS A 961 -58.30 8.89 0.10
CA CYS A 961 -57.25 9.82 0.51
C CYS A 961 -57.79 11.25 0.46
N GLN A 962 -57.45 12.03 1.49
CA GLN A 962 -57.65 13.48 1.52
C GLN A 962 -56.41 14.20 1.01
#